data_AF-A0A945PT36-F1
#
_entry.id   AF-A0A945PT36-F1
#
_cell.length_a   1.000
_cell.length_b   1.000
_cell.length_c   1.000
_cell.angle_alpha   90.00
_cell.angle_beta   90.00
_cell.angle_gamma   90.00
#
_symmetry.space_group_name_H-M   'P 1'
#
loop_
_entity.id
_entity.type
_entity.pdbx_description
1 polymer ?
#
loop_
_entity_poly.entity_id
_entity_poly.type
_entity_poly.pdbx_seq_one_letter_code
_entity_poly.pdbx_strand_id
1 'polypeptide(L)'
;MGQLEDKLRGAGGQGNDSRGASRTSASARISQPPTIAPPPTIAPTPTIAPPQVAPPITQPGTPAHSPAPTPQARREAPVDARAPSPPPPPRTVTRPTPAPRRTPNDGGYRLGVDVGGTFTDLLLIDEDSGHAFTAKVPSTPDDSSRGVLYGIERICAEAGLEPSSIGRVMHGTTVATNTVLTGNGALVGLITTKGYKQVLQIARSYVPGGLGGWVIFNKRDPLAPLELTIEANERMSALGEVVEPLDEAEMADEIAKLKGSGVEALTVSLINAYANGEHEQRIRSIAEQVMPGIPVSISSEVIPEMYEYERAETTVVNSYIRPVVSTYIESLEAELNSRMNGVQLHILRSDGGLASADAAKEAPVNLLMSGPAGGVTGAIWIAKQAGYENLLTFDMGGTSTDVALIEDGVARTRRETRVADVTVRASSIDVRTVGAGGGSIAYVPELTKALRVGPQSAGAEPGPAAYGKGGEEPTVTDANVVLGYLPSGAKLGGDMQLDYAASERAMGKVAKAMGLGLKETAEGIVNIVNENMFGALRLVSVEQGYDPRDFALVGFGGAGPLHANALGKLMNSWPVMIPPGPGVLCAYGDATTRVRDEASRTFVRKFEDTSDNEVRGILEELAETAAGTLDHEGVPRGDQTTLYQIDLRYAGQAMQLTVDMTSDDYGSGGLAEAGKRFNAMHEQMFTFALETGHELYNLRALVQGRESSAKAETLATGGADPSAAAYMDTSVYVEGQDRPAKIYDRALLQAGNRVPGPAIVTEMDSTTLILPGHEGEIDAVGNILIRPVG
;
A
#
# COMPACT_ATOMS: atom_id res chain seq x y z
N MET A 1 11.51 27.06 -47.94
CA MET A 1 11.35 28.52 -47.78
C MET A 1 11.83 28.84 -46.37
N GLY A 2 12.95 29.48 -46.06
CA GLY A 2 13.91 30.30 -46.80
C GLY A 2 14.38 31.37 -45.81
N GLN A 3 15.67 31.34 -45.45
CA GLN A 3 16.45 32.39 -44.73
C GLN A 3 16.08 32.61 -43.24
N LEU A 4 17.01 32.90 -42.31
CA LEU A 4 18.29 33.59 -42.40
C LEU A 4 19.19 33.22 -41.20
N GLU A 5 20.45 32.88 -41.47
CA GLU A 5 21.59 32.84 -40.55
C GLU A 5 22.07 34.29 -40.27
N ASP A 6 22.53 34.60 -39.05
CA ASP A 6 23.80 35.33 -38.81
C ASP A 6 23.95 35.76 -37.34
N LYS A 7 24.99 35.22 -36.68
CA LYS A 7 25.99 35.92 -35.86
C LYS A 7 26.72 34.90 -34.99
N LEU A 8 27.97 34.61 -35.34
CA LEU A 8 29.13 34.49 -34.44
C LEU A 8 30.29 33.81 -35.18
N ARG A 9 31.23 34.62 -35.69
CA ARG A 9 32.61 34.18 -36.00
C ARG A 9 33.57 35.38 -36.11
N GLY A 10 34.77 35.20 -35.54
CA GLY A 10 35.97 36.05 -35.71
C GLY A 10 36.42 36.67 -34.39
N ALA A 11 37.37 36.17 -33.59
CA ALA A 11 38.73 35.62 -33.79
C ALA A 11 39.85 36.66 -33.99
N GLY A 12 40.91 36.53 -33.16
CA GLY A 12 42.24 37.15 -33.28
C GLY A 12 42.52 38.22 -32.22
N GLY A 13 43.62 38.28 -31.46
CA GLY A 13 44.90 37.55 -31.46
C GLY A 13 46.03 38.52 -31.02
N GLN A 14 47.02 38.03 -30.24
CA GLN A 14 48.31 38.67 -29.85
C GLN A 14 48.24 39.86 -28.85
N GLY A 15 49.13 40.07 -27.88
CA GLY A 15 50.32 39.37 -27.41
C GLY A 15 51.11 40.24 -26.40
N ASN A 16 51.72 39.55 -25.42
CA ASN A 16 53.01 39.81 -24.75
C ASN A 16 53.23 40.86 -23.62
N ASP A 17 54.20 40.47 -22.77
CA ASP A 17 54.95 41.15 -21.69
C ASP A 17 54.27 41.30 -20.31
N SER A 18 54.88 40.94 -19.15
CA SER A 18 56.24 40.48 -18.85
C SER A 18 56.39 39.99 -17.37
N ARG A 19 57.33 39.04 -17.18
CA ARG A 19 58.24 38.80 -16.02
C ARG A 19 57.71 38.39 -14.62
N GLY A 20 58.23 37.24 -14.16
CA GLY A 20 58.38 36.91 -12.73
C GLY A 20 58.75 35.44 -12.51
N ALA A 21 60.03 35.14 -12.28
CA ALA A 21 60.60 33.79 -12.19
C ALA A 21 60.48 33.14 -10.80
N SER A 22 60.36 31.81 -10.72
CA SER A 22 61.35 30.95 -10.01
C SER A 22 61.11 29.46 -10.30
N ARG A 23 62.22 28.72 -10.37
CA ARG A 23 62.34 27.29 -10.70
C ARG A 23 62.15 26.43 -9.46
N THR A 24 61.55 25.26 -9.59
CA THR A 24 62.10 24.00 -9.02
C THR A 24 61.66 22.82 -9.88
N SER A 25 62.62 21.94 -10.14
CA SER A 25 62.54 20.76 -10.99
C SER A 25 62.47 19.50 -10.13
N ALA A 26 61.55 18.57 -10.43
CA ALA A 26 61.74 17.15 -10.16
C ALA A 26 60.87 16.30 -11.10
N SER A 27 61.54 15.38 -11.78
CA SER A 27 61.03 14.45 -12.79
C SER A 27 60.25 13.30 -12.13
N ALA A 28 59.05 13.00 -12.63
CA ALA A 28 58.34 11.75 -12.34
C ALA A 28 58.06 11.01 -13.65
N ARG A 29 58.55 9.77 -13.71
CA ARG A 29 58.43 8.82 -14.82
C ARG A 29 56.96 8.48 -15.07
N ILE A 30 56.51 8.60 -16.31
CA ILE A 30 55.24 8.04 -16.77
C ILE A 30 55.47 6.55 -17.09
N SER A 31 54.91 5.67 -16.28
CA SER A 31 54.79 4.23 -16.56
C SER A 31 53.66 3.99 -17.57
N GLN A 32 53.93 3.14 -18.57
CA GLN A 32 52.93 2.67 -19.53
C GLN A 32 51.78 1.92 -18.84
N PRO A 33 50.54 2.00 -19.35
CA PRO A 33 49.42 1.21 -18.85
C PRO A 33 49.58 -0.28 -19.22
N PRO A 34 49.12 -1.22 -18.38
CA PRO A 34 49.23 -2.65 -18.66
C PRO A 34 48.27 -3.07 -19.79
N THR A 35 48.76 -3.99 -20.62
CA THR A 35 48.04 -4.60 -21.75
C THR A 35 46.94 -5.53 -21.21
N ILE A 36 45.69 -5.30 -21.65
CA ILE A 36 44.54 -6.14 -21.31
C ILE A 36 44.63 -7.45 -22.11
N ALA A 37 44.60 -8.59 -21.42
CA ALA A 37 44.52 -9.91 -22.04
C ALA A 37 43.11 -10.15 -22.63
N PRO A 38 42.98 -10.86 -23.76
CA PRO A 38 41.68 -11.15 -24.36
C PRO A 38 40.88 -12.14 -23.49
N PRO A 39 39.54 -12.10 -23.56
CA PRO A 39 38.67 -12.97 -22.77
C PRO A 39 38.78 -14.44 -23.22
N PRO A 40 38.54 -15.41 -22.32
CA PRO A 40 38.54 -16.83 -22.66
C PRO A 40 37.36 -17.19 -23.56
N THR A 41 37.61 -18.11 -24.50
CA THR A 41 36.63 -18.65 -25.44
C THR A 41 35.62 -19.53 -24.70
N ILE A 42 34.32 -19.21 -24.82
CA ILE A 42 33.22 -19.99 -24.25
C ILE A 42 33.06 -21.29 -25.06
N ALA A 43 33.13 -22.44 -24.38
CA ALA A 43 32.84 -23.74 -24.96
C ALA A 43 31.32 -23.91 -25.18
N PRO A 44 30.88 -24.63 -26.23
CA PRO A 44 29.45 -24.79 -26.52
C PRO A 44 28.77 -25.69 -25.48
N THR A 45 27.59 -25.25 -25.03
CA THR A 45 26.68 -25.94 -24.11
C THR A 45 26.18 -27.26 -24.71
N PRO A 46 26.10 -28.37 -23.95
CA PRO A 46 25.52 -29.61 -24.45
C PRO A 46 24.00 -29.50 -24.59
N THR A 47 23.49 -29.98 -25.72
CA THR A 47 22.06 -30.05 -26.07
C THR A 47 21.33 -31.02 -25.13
N ILE A 48 20.34 -30.53 -24.39
CA ILE A 48 19.45 -31.36 -23.56
C ILE A 48 18.41 -32.03 -24.46
N ALA A 49 18.35 -33.37 -24.39
CA ALA A 49 17.35 -34.18 -25.09
C ALA A 49 15.96 -34.06 -24.43
N PRO A 50 14.86 -34.17 -25.18
CA PRO A 50 13.50 -34.06 -24.65
C PRO A 50 13.12 -35.26 -23.77
N PRO A 51 12.25 -35.07 -22.76
CA PRO A 51 11.87 -36.13 -21.81
C PRO A 51 11.01 -37.21 -22.49
N GLN A 52 11.28 -38.46 -22.13
CA GLN A 52 10.56 -39.64 -22.57
C GLN A 52 9.17 -39.74 -21.92
N VAL A 53 8.20 -40.11 -22.75
CA VAL A 53 6.80 -40.37 -22.43
C VAL A 53 6.66 -41.60 -21.54
N ALA A 54 5.91 -41.47 -20.43
CA ALA A 54 5.53 -42.58 -19.56
C ALA A 54 4.39 -43.44 -20.19
N PRO A 55 4.37 -44.77 -19.95
CA PRO A 55 3.38 -45.67 -20.54
C PRO A 55 2.04 -45.71 -19.77
N PRO A 56 0.93 -46.15 -20.40
CA PRO A 56 -0.41 -46.08 -19.82
C PRO A 56 -0.69 -47.23 -18.84
N ILE A 57 -1.36 -46.90 -17.74
CA ILE A 57 -1.91 -47.87 -16.77
C ILE A 57 -3.27 -48.36 -17.26
N THR A 58 -3.42 -49.68 -17.30
CA THR A 58 -4.61 -50.43 -17.71
C THR A 58 -5.49 -50.75 -16.50
N GLN A 59 -6.81 -50.61 -16.65
CA GLN A 59 -7.80 -51.30 -15.80
C GLN A 59 -7.97 -52.75 -16.28
N PRO A 60 -8.42 -53.69 -15.42
CA PRO A 60 -9.84 -54.07 -15.48
C PRO A 60 -10.48 -54.60 -14.17
N GLY A 61 -11.80 -54.42 -14.05
CA GLY A 61 -12.71 -55.51 -13.68
C GLY A 61 -13.35 -55.52 -12.27
N THR A 62 -14.64 -55.23 -12.20
CA THR A 62 -15.63 -55.81 -11.25
C THR A 62 -16.34 -56.98 -11.95
N PRO A 63 -16.93 -58.01 -11.27
CA PRO A 63 -18.21 -57.81 -10.57
C PRO A 63 -18.59 -58.74 -9.38
N ALA A 64 -19.63 -58.27 -8.66
CA ALA A 64 -20.74 -59.00 -8.00
C ALA A 64 -20.52 -59.88 -6.74
N HIS A 65 -21.19 -59.51 -5.63
CA HIS A 65 -22.40 -60.18 -5.10
C HIS A 65 -22.84 -59.62 -3.73
N SER A 66 -24.13 -59.26 -3.59
CA SER A 66 -24.85 -59.13 -2.31
C SER A 66 -25.53 -60.46 -1.95
N PRO A 67 -25.97 -60.67 -0.69
CA PRO A 67 -27.37 -60.35 -0.38
C PRO A 67 -27.65 -59.81 1.05
N ALA A 68 -28.82 -59.15 1.19
CA ALA A 68 -29.43 -58.67 2.45
C ALA A 68 -30.08 -59.80 3.28
N PRO A 69 -30.58 -59.52 4.51
CA PRO A 69 -32.05 -59.41 4.66
C PRO A 69 -32.63 -58.39 5.69
N THR A 70 -33.70 -57.71 5.26
CA THR A 70 -35.03 -57.43 5.91
C THR A 70 -35.19 -56.75 7.28
N PRO A 71 -36.10 -55.74 7.41
CA PRO A 71 -36.76 -55.37 8.67
C PRO A 71 -38.26 -55.77 8.71
N GLN A 72 -38.73 -56.15 9.90
CA GLN A 72 -40.10 -56.59 10.20
C GLN A 72 -41.07 -55.44 10.60
N ALA A 73 -42.26 -55.53 10.00
CA ALA A 73 -43.64 -55.30 10.46
C ALA A 73 -44.03 -54.38 11.65
N ARG A 74 -45.03 -53.55 11.30
CA ARG A 74 -46.09 -52.81 12.02
C ARG A 74 -46.83 -53.50 13.19
N ARG A 75 -47.40 -52.67 14.10
CA ARG A 75 -48.73 -52.75 14.78
C ARG A 75 -49.05 -51.37 15.41
N GLU A 76 -49.98 -50.55 14.87
CA GLU A 76 -51.41 -50.34 15.24
C GLU A 76 -51.68 -50.02 16.73
N ALA A 77 -51.97 -48.76 17.11
CA ALA A 77 -53.29 -48.05 17.24
C ALA A 77 -53.71 -47.95 18.75
N PRO A 78 -54.46 -46.92 19.25
CA PRO A 78 -55.69 -46.39 18.67
C PRO A 78 -55.91 -44.86 18.72
N VAL A 79 -56.97 -44.48 18.01
CA VAL A 79 -57.58 -43.15 17.83
C VAL A 79 -58.52 -42.85 18.99
N ASP A 80 -58.54 -41.59 19.46
CA ASP A 80 -59.68 -41.02 20.16
C ASP A 80 -59.95 -39.58 19.69
N ALA A 81 -61.23 -39.27 19.48
CA ALA A 81 -61.72 -38.08 18.80
C ALA A 81 -62.10 -36.96 19.79
N ARG A 82 -61.88 -35.68 19.43
CA ARG A 82 -62.68 -34.54 19.93
C ARG A 82 -62.51 -33.24 19.13
N ALA A 83 -63.66 -32.78 18.63
CA ALA A 83 -64.19 -31.41 18.43
C ALA A 83 -63.42 -30.31 17.65
N PRO A 84 -64.13 -29.51 16.81
CA PRO A 84 -63.55 -28.45 15.99
C PRO A 84 -63.39 -27.12 16.74
N SER A 85 -62.25 -26.45 16.54
CA SER A 85 -61.94 -25.10 17.06
C SER A 85 -62.55 -23.99 16.17
N PRO A 86 -62.88 -22.82 16.73
CA PRO A 86 -63.60 -21.74 16.04
C PRO A 86 -62.70 -20.91 15.10
N PRO A 87 -63.29 -20.13 14.16
CA PRO A 87 -62.52 -19.37 13.17
C PRO A 87 -61.71 -18.22 13.80
N PRO A 88 -60.59 -17.81 13.16
CA PRO A 88 -59.71 -16.79 13.72
C PRO A 88 -60.36 -15.39 13.68
N PRO A 89 -60.04 -14.50 14.64
CA PRO A 89 -60.49 -13.11 14.62
C PRO A 89 -59.74 -12.28 13.55
N PRO A 90 -60.26 -11.10 13.17
CA PRO A 90 -59.68 -10.30 12.08
C PRO A 90 -58.30 -9.73 12.46
N ARG A 91 -57.40 -9.69 11.47
CA ARG A 91 -56.06 -9.09 11.54
C ARG A 91 -56.13 -7.63 11.98
N THR A 92 -55.68 -7.34 13.20
CA THR A 92 -55.22 -6.02 13.61
C THR A 92 -53.80 -5.80 13.09
N VAL A 93 -53.60 -4.75 12.29
CA VAL A 93 -52.29 -4.26 11.87
C VAL A 93 -51.58 -3.68 13.09
N THR A 94 -50.64 -4.42 13.66
CA THR A 94 -49.71 -3.92 14.68
C THR A 94 -48.50 -3.27 13.99
N ARG A 95 -48.30 -1.96 14.22
CA ARG A 95 -47.04 -1.26 13.92
C ARG A 95 -45.87 -2.01 14.57
N PRO A 96 -44.67 -2.05 13.96
CA PRO A 96 -43.51 -2.65 14.59
C PRO A 96 -43.19 -1.86 15.87
N THR A 97 -43.09 -2.58 16.99
CA THR A 97 -42.47 -2.08 18.22
C THR A 97 -40.98 -1.83 17.96
N PRO A 98 -40.39 -0.72 18.42
CA PRO A 98 -38.94 -0.52 18.32
C PRO A 98 -38.23 -1.61 19.11
N ALA A 99 -37.15 -2.15 18.56
CA ALA A 99 -36.26 -3.07 19.28
C ALA A 99 -35.76 -2.41 20.58
N PRO A 100 -35.50 -3.19 21.65
CA PRO A 100 -35.00 -2.62 22.90
C PRO A 100 -33.64 -1.95 22.66
N ARG A 101 -33.48 -0.71 23.15
CA ARG A 101 -32.20 0.01 23.16
C ARG A 101 -31.15 -0.84 23.88
N ARG A 102 -30.12 -1.28 23.13
CA ARG A 102 -28.95 -1.99 23.64
C ARG A 102 -28.12 -1.07 24.56
N THR A 103 -27.52 -1.64 25.59
CA THR A 103 -26.52 -0.98 26.43
C THR A 103 -25.17 -0.89 25.69
N PRO A 104 -24.34 0.15 25.91
CA PRO A 104 -23.30 0.56 24.96
C PRO A 104 -22.03 -0.30 24.87
N ASN A 105 -21.94 -1.49 25.47
CA ASN A 105 -20.62 -1.99 25.84
C ASN A 105 -20.27 -3.46 25.55
N ASP A 106 -20.94 -4.16 24.62
CA ASP A 106 -20.48 -5.52 24.24
C ASP A 106 -20.88 -6.01 22.82
N GLY A 107 -21.21 -5.09 21.90
CA GLY A 107 -21.42 -5.37 20.47
C GLY A 107 -21.51 -4.06 19.71
N GLY A 108 -20.41 -3.67 19.05
CA GLY A 108 -20.21 -2.31 18.53
C GLY A 108 -20.10 -2.26 17.01
N TYR A 109 -20.46 -1.11 16.44
CA TYR A 109 -20.19 -0.84 15.03
C TYR A 109 -18.77 -0.28 14.85
N ARG A 110 -18.07 -0.79 13.84
CA ARG A 110 -16.76 -0.32 13.38
C ARG A 110 -16.93 0.47 12.10
N LEU A 111 -16.37 1.66 12.04
CA LEU A 111 -16.39 2.48 10.83
C LEU A 111 -14.96 2.61 10.27
N GLY A 112 -14.73 2.14 9.05
CA GLY A 112 -13.55 2.48 8.25
C GLY A 112 -13.85 3.68 7.35
N VAL A 113 -12.91 4.63 7.25
CA VAL A 113 -13.04 5.84 6.44
C VAL A 113 -11.73 6.14 5.71
N ASP A 114 -11.74 6.00 4.39
CA ASP A 114 -10.62 6.36 3.53
C ASP A 114 -10.93 7.68 2.78
N VAL A 115 -10.15 8.71 3.06
CA VAL A 115 -10.27 10.01 2.36
C VAL A 115 -9.32 10.03 1.16
N GLY A 116 -9.90 9.82 -0.02
CA GLY A 116 -9.22 10.00 -1.31
C GLY A 116 -9.34 11.42 -1.87
N GLY A 117 -8.66 11.66 -2.99
CA GLY A 117 -8.65 12.97 -3.66
C GLY A 117 -9.96 13.35 -4.38
N THR A 118 -10.81 12.38 -4.74
CA THR A 118 -12.09 12.63 -5.43
C THR A 118 -13.29 12.25 -4.57
N PHE A 119 -13.21 11.11 -3.88
CA PHE A 119 -14.26 10.60 -3.02
C PHE A 119 -13.69 10.19 -1.67
N THR A 120 -14.56 10.25 -0.65
CA THR A 120 -14.35 9.63 0.66
C THR A 120 -15.20 8.37 0.72
N ASP A 121 -14.54 7.25 1.01
CA ASP A 121 -15.14 5.92 1.06
C ASP A 121 -15.35 5.51 2.52
N LEU A 122 -16.55 5.04 2.84
CA LEU A 122 -16.94 4.65 4.19
C LEU A 122 -17.47 3.23 4.21
N LEU A 123 -17.11 2.50 5.26
CA LEU A 123 -17.59 1.15 5.53
C LEU A 123 -17.96 1.01 7.01
N LEU A 124 -19.21 0.64 7.27
CA LEU A 124 -19.71 0.38 8.62
C LEU A 124 -19.96 -1.12 8.78
N ILE A 125 -19.21 -1.77 9.68
CA ILE A 125 -19.32 -3.20 9.98
C ILE A 125 -20.01 -3.37 11.33
N ASP A 126 -21.06 -4.19 11.36
CA ASP A 126 -21.59 -4.78 12.59
C ASP A 126 -20.70 -5.95 13.02
N GLU A 127 -20.00 -5.83 14.16
CA GLU A 127 -19.08 -6.87 14.63
C GLU A 127 -19.79 -8.20 15.00
N ASP A 128 -21.08 -8.17 15.34
CA ASP A 128 -21.83 -9.37 15.73
C ASP A 128 -22.23 -10.19 14.50
N SER A 129 -22.77 -9.52 13.48
CA SER A 129 -23.35 -10.16 12.30
C SER A 129 -22.40 -10.25 11.11
N GLY A 130 -21.36 -9.40 11.07
CA GLY A 130 -20.49 -9.22 9.91
C GLY A 130 -21.14 -8.41 8.78
N HIS A 131 -22.39 -7.95 8.97
CA HIS A 131 -23.09 -7.17 7.96
C HIS A 131 -22.43 -5.82 7.79
N ALA A 132 -22.22 -5.43 6.54
CA ALA A 132 -21.51 -4.23 6.18
C ALA A 132 -22.39 -3.27 5.37
N PHE A 133 -22.33 -2.00 5.72
CA PHE A 133 -22.90 -0.91 4.93
C PHE A 133 -21.77 -0.14 4.28
N THR A 134 -21.99 0.40 3.09
CA THR A 134 -21.00 1.18 2.35
C THR A 134 -21.59 2.53 1.98
N ALA A 135 -20.79 3.59 2.03
CA ALA A 135 -21.18 4.89 1.51
C ALA A 135 -20.00 5.53 0.80
N LYS A 136 -20.28 6.21 -0.31
CA LYS A 136 -19.29 6.99 -1.06
C LYS A 136 -19.79 8.42 -1.19
N VAL A 137 -19.00 9.37 -0.73
CA VAL A 137 -19.35 10.79 -0.76
C VAL A 137 -18.25 11.61 -1.42
N PRO A 138 -18.56 12.75 -2.07
CA PRO A 138 -17.52 13.63 -2.60
C PRO A 138 -16.57 14.11 -1.51
N SER A 139 -15.27 14.12 -1.79
CA SER A 139 -14.27 14.69 -0.87
C SER A 139 -14.42 16.22 -0.77
N THR A 140 -14.05 16.78 0.36
CA THR A 140 -14.03 18.23 0.63
C THR A 140 -12.57 18.69 0.83
N PRO A 141 -11.86 19.12 -0.23
CA PRO A 141 -10.43 19.41 -0.15
C PRO A 141 -10.07 20.60 0.76
N ASP A 142 -11.01 21.53 0.98
CA ASP A 142 -10.86 22.66 1.88
C ASP A 142 -10.85 22.24 3.36
N ASP A 143 -11.60 21.18 3.69
CA ASP A 143 -11.64 20.57 5.02
C ASP A 143 -12.24 19.17 4.91
N SER A 144 -11.37 18.15 4.96
CA SER A 144 -11.78 16.76 4.75
C SER A 144 -12.66 16.21 5.89
N SER A 145 -12.62 16.81 7.08
CA SER A 145 -13.46 16.36 8.21
C SER A 145 -14.96 16.49 7.91
N ARG A 146 -15.35 17.51 7.14
CA ARG A 146 -16.74 17.72 6.69
C ARG A 146 -17.24 16.59 5.79
N GLY A 147 -16.41 16.15 4.85
CA GLY A 147 -16.71 15.04 3.95
C GLY A 147 -16.90 13.74 4.72
N VAL A 148 -16.02 13.48 5.70
CA VAL A 148 -16.13 12.33 6.61
C VAL A 148 -17.47 12.34 7.34
N LEU A 149 -17.83 13.43 8.02
CA LEU A 149 -19.08 13.52 8.78
C LEU A 149 -20.33 13.34 7.92
N TYR A 150 -20.36 13.95 6.74
CA TYR A 150 -21.47 13.78 5.81
C TYR A 150 -21.61 12.31 5.38
N GLY A 151 -20.48 11.64 5.16
CA GLY A 151 -20.44 10.19 4.94
C GLY A 151 -21.02 9.40 6.12
N ILE A 152 -20.67 9.77 7.35
CA ILE A 152 -21.15 9.11 8.57
C ILE A 152 -22.66 9.27 8.74
N GLU A 153 -23.20 10.46 8.51
CA GLU A 153 -24.64 10.69 8.55
C GLU A 153 -25.37 9.84 7.50
N ARG A 154 -24.80 9.76 6.29
CA ARG A 154 -25.37 8.98 5.20
C ARG A 154 -25.38 7.48 5.50
N ILE A 155 -24.25 6.91 5.92
CA ILE A 155 -24.13 5.47 6.19
C ILE A 155 -24.98 5.06 7.40
N CYS A 156 -25.09 5.92 8.41
CA CYS A 156 -26.00 5.70 9.54
C CYS A 156 -27.46 5.74 9.12
N ALA A 157 -27.85 6.68 8.24
CA ALA A 157 -29.21 6.75 7.72
C ALA A 157 -29.59 5.51 6.89
N GLU A 158 -28.66 5.00 6.07
CA GLU A 158 -28.83 3.76 5.30
C GLU A 158 -28.93 2.53 6.22
N ALA A 159 -28.13 2.48 7.28
CA ALA A 159 -28.17 1.42 8.28
C ALA A 159 -29.35 1.52 9.27
N GLY A 160 -30.06 2.65 9.31
CA GLY A 160 -31.12 2.91 10.30
C GLY A 160 -30.58 3.06 11.73
N LEU A 161 -29.37 3.59 11.88
CA LEU A 161 -28.64 3.72 13.14
C LEU A 161 -28.44 5.19 13.52
N GLU A 162 -28.27 5.44 14.82
CA GLU A 162 -27.79 6.73 15.32
C GLU A 162 -26.25 6.72 15.34
N PRO A 163 -25.56 7.80 14.94
CA PRO A 163 -24.09 7.89 14.95
C PRO A 163 -23.45 7.50 16.30
N SER A 164 -24.14 7.75 17.41
CA SER A 164 -23.73 7.35 18.76
C SER A 164 -23.58 5.83 18.98
N SER A 165 -24.00 5.01 18.02
CA SER A 165 -23.85 3.54 18.06
C SER A 165 -22.47 3.07 17.56
N ILE A 166 -21.70 3.97 16.94
CA ILE A 166 -20.35 3.70 16.44
C ILE A 166 -19.37 3.80 17.62
N GLY A 167 -18.70 2.69 17.93
CA GLY A 167 -17.71 2.66 19.01
C GLY A 167 -16.31 3.04 18.55
N ARG A 168 -15.97 2.76 17.29
CA ARG A 168 -14.62 2.92 16.74
C ARG A 168 -14.67 3.46 15.32
N VAL A 169 -13.79 4.44 15.05
CA VAL A 169 -13.57 5.02 13.73
C VAL A 169 -12.10 4.83 13.37
N MET A 170 -11.84 4.12 12.29
CA MET A 170 -10.52 3.92 11.71
C MET A 170 -10.44 4.77 10.45
N HIS A 171 -9.41 5.60 10.37
CA HIS A 171 -9.36 6.68 9.41
C HIS A 171 -8.05 6.70 8.63
N GLY A 172 -8.15 6.41 7.32
CA GLY A 172 -7.12 6.65 6.33
C GLY A 172 -7.16 8.08 5.78
N THR A 173 -5.98 8.72 5.68
CA THR A 173 -5.87 10.11 5.20
C THR A 173 -4.66 10.30 4.31
N THR A 174 -4.82 11.09 3.24
CA THR A 174 -3.72 11.51 2.36
C THR A 174 -3.14 12.88 2.74
N VAL A 175 -3.55 13.49 3.87
CA VAL A 175 -3.12 14.84 4.27
C VAL A 175 -1.59 14.93 4.37
N ALA A 176 -0.93 13.97 5.02
CA ALA A 176 0.53 13.95 5.14
C ALA A 176 1.22 13.91 3.77
N THR A 177 0.81 12.98 2.90
CA THR A 177 1.35 12.83 1.54
C THR A 177 1.15 14.09 0.71
N ASN A 178 -0.06 14.67 0.74
CA ASN A 178 -0.40 15.86 -0.03
C ASN A 178 0.41 17.07 0.42
N THR A 179 0.61 17.25 1.73
CA THR A 179 1.43 18.35 2.28
C THR A 179 2.84 18.35 1.69
N VAL A 180 3.47 17.18 1.58
CA VAL A 180 4.80 17.03 0.95
C VAL A 180 4.74 17.30 -0.56
N LEU A 181 3.74 16.75 -1.26
CA LEU A 181 3.61 16.91 -2.71
C LEU A 181 3.35 18.36 -3.14
N THR A 182 2.53 19.09 -2.39
CA THR A 182 2.16 20.49 -2.71
C THR A 182 3.16 21.50 -2.15
N GLY A 183 4.04 21.09 -1.24
CA GLY A 183 4.99 21.99 -0.59
C GLY A 183 4.32 22.99 0.37
N ASN A 184 3.22 22.59 1.02
CA ASN A 184 2.41 23.46 1.89
C ASN A 184 2.54 23.09 3.38
N GLY A 185 3.67 22.51 3.79
CA GLY A 185 3.96 22.23 5.19
C GLY A 185 4.59 23.41 5.94
N ALA A 186 4.96 23.15 7.18
CA ALA A 186 5.49 24.12 8.13
C ALA A 186 6.90 24.59 7.76
N LEU A 187 7.24 25.84 8.08
CA LEU A 187 8.62 26.32 8.01
C LEU A 187 9.47 25.69 9.14
N VAL A 188 10.37 24.78 8.78
CA VAL A 188 11.15 23.99 9.74
C VAL A 188 12.52 24.61 10.03
N GLY A 189 12.83 24.79 11.32
CA GLY A 189 14.18 25.02 11.81
C GLY A 189 14.90 23.69 12.11
N LEU A 190 16.21 23.61 11.87
CA LEU A 190 17.01 22.41 12.11
C LEU A 190 18.18 22.69 13.05
N ILE A 191 18.37 21.87 14.07
CA ILE A 191 19.53 21.87 14.95
C ILE A 191 20.36 20.63 14.65
N THR A 192 21.62 20.82 14.26
CA THR A 192 22.57 19.74 14.00
C THR A 192 23.80 19.88 14.90
N THR A 193 24.56 18.81 15.08
CA THR A 193 25.90 18.89 15.65
C THR A 193 26.79 19.85 14.84
N LYS A 194 27.63 20.63 15.50
CA LYS A 194 28.61 21.49 14.84
C LYS A 194 29.46 20.76 13.79
N GLY A 195 29.61 21.39 12.64
CA GLY A 195 30.24 20.86 11.44
C GLY A 195 29.28 20.15 10.47
N TYR A 196 28.00 19.99 10.83
CA TYR A 196 27.01 19.25 10.04
C TYR A 196 25.86 20.12 9.52
N LYS A 197 25.98 21.46 9.59
CA LYS A 197 24.96 22.40 9.14
C LYS A 197 24.41 22.13 7.72
N GLN A 198 25.27 21.66 6.81
CA GLN A 198 24.89 21.38 5.41
C GLN A 198 24.41 19.94 5.15
N VAL A 199 24.08 19.14 6.17
CA VAL A 199 23.76 17.70 5.99
C VAL A 199 22.68 17.46 4.91
N LEU A 200 21.58 18.22 4.91
CA LEU A 200 20.51 18.10 3.91
C LEU A 200 20.92 18.67 2.54
N GLN A 201 21.77 19.70 2.53
CA GLN A 201 22.25 20.33 1.29
C GLN A 201 23.20 19.41 0.53
N ILE A 202 24.06 18.67 1.23
CA ILE A 202 24.99 17.72 0.63
C ILE A 202 24.25 16.43 0.22
N ALA A 203 23.27 15.98 1.02
CA ALA A 203 22.46 14.77 0.78
C ALA A 203 23.29 13.55 0.32
N ARG A 204 24.43 13.30 0.97
CA ARG A 204 25.36 12.21 0.60
C ARG A 204 25.79 12.19 -0.88
N SER A 205 25.72 13.34 -1.56
CA SER A 205 25.90 13.46 -3.01
C SER A 205 24.91 12.63 -3.85
N TYR A 206 23.73 12.35 -3.32
CA TYR A 206 22.66 11.64 -4.02
C TYR A 206 22.10 12.46 -5.19
N VAL A 207 22.03 11.82 -6.36
CA VAL A 207 21.39 12.36 -7.55
C VAL A 207 20.54 11.25 -8.20
N PRO A 208 19.20 11.44 -8.32
CA PRO A 208 18.34 10.46 -8.96
C PRO A 208 18.53 10.43 -10.49
N GLY A 209 18.27 9.28 -11.12
CA GLY A 209 18.12 9.19 -12.60
C GLY A 209 19.35 8.71 -13.39
N GLY A 210 20.22 7.88 -12.82
CA GLY A 210 21.41 7.37 -13.52
C GLY A 210 22.37 8.48 -13.95
N LEU A 211 23.22 8.21 -14.94
CA LEU A 211 24.24 9.18 -15.40
C LEU A 211 23.63 10.49 -15.94
N GLY A 212 22.45 10.43 -16.56
CA GLY A 212 21.77 11.62 -17.10
C GLY A 212 21.29 12.58 -16.01
N GLY A 213 20.91 12.05 -14.85
CA GLY A 213 20.47 12.84 -13.69
C GLY A 213 21.46 13.91 -13.27
N TRP A 214 22.77 13.59 -13.26
CA TRP A 214 23.83 14.54 -12.90
C TRP A 214 23.90 15.79 -13.78
N VAL A 215 23.36 15.74 -14.99
CA VAL A 215 23.38 16.87 -15.93
C VAL A 215 22.13 17.74 -15.81
N ILE A 216 20.97 17.14 -15.51
CA ILE A 216 19.67 17.80 -15.59
C ILE A 216 18.95 17.94 -14.25
N PHE A 217 19.43 17.27 -13.20
CA PHE A 217 18.75 17.26 -11.91
C PHE A 217 18.96 18.60 -11.21
N ASN A 218 17.87 19.34 -11.09
CA ASN A 218 17.82 20.52 -10.26
C ASN A 218 17.30 20.10 -8.88
N LYS A 219 18.18 20.07 -7.89
CA LYS A 219 17.83 19.72 -6.51
C LYS A 219 16.90 20.79 -5.94
N ARG A 220 15.77 20.38 -5.36
CA ARG A 220 14.88 21.31 -4.65
C ARG A 220 15.53 21.82 -3.37
N ASP A 221 15.08 22.98 -2.92
CA ASP A 221 15.47 23.49 -1.61
C ASP A 221 15.02 22.49 -0.53
N PRO A 222 15.88 22.17 0.46
CA PRO A 222 15.50 21.27 1.54
C PRO A 222 14.34 21.82 2.37
N LEU A 223 13.53 20.91 2.91
CA LEU A 223 12.38 21.25 3.76
C LEU A 223 12.77 22.00 5.06
N ALA A 224 14.02 21.87 5.50
CA ALA A 224 14.63 22.77 6.47
C ALA A 224 15.69 23.65 5.76
N PRO A 225 15.41 24.94 5.54
CA PRO A 225 16.33 25.85 4.86
C PRO A 225 17.65 26.02 5.61
N LEU A 226 18.75 26.20 4.87
CA LEU A 226 20.10 26.28 5.45
C LEU A 226 20.27 27.49 6.40
N GLU A 227 19.58 28.58 6.09
CA GLU A 227 19.51 29.80 6.89
C GLU A 227 18.77 29.61 8.22
N LEU A 228 17.92 28.59 8.32
CA LEU A 228 17.22 28.20 9.55
C LEU A 228 17.87 26.98 10.24
N THR A 229 19.02 26.54 9.74
CA THR A 229 19.83 25.50 10.38
C THR A 229 20.87 26.12 11.32
N ILE A 230 20.81 25.76 12.60
CA ILE A 230 21.77 26.17 13.63
C ILE A 230 22.56 24.96 14.13
N GLU A 231 23.74 25.22 14.68
CA GLU A 231 24.66 24.20 15.14
C GLU A 231 24.73 24.19 16.66
N ALA A 232 24.61 23.01 17.26
CA ALA A 232 24.83 22.82 18.67
C ALA A 232 26.31 22.46 18.93
N ASN A 233 26.87 23.02 20.00
CA ASN A 233 28.21 22.68 20.49
C ASN A 233 28.10 21.48 21.43
N GLU A 234 28.14 20.29 20.84
CA GLU A 234 28.15 19.01 21.57
C GLU A 234 28.79 17.90 20.73
N ARG A 235 29.16 16.78 21.36
CA ARG A 235 29.60 15.59 20.60
C ARG A 235 29.33 14.29 21.35
N MET A 236 28.75 13.32 20.65
CA MET A 236 28.52 11.96 21.12
C MET A 236 29.38 10.96 20.32
N SER A 237 29.99 9.98 20.99
CA SER A 237 30.74 8.89 20.34
C SER A 237 29.79 7.89 19.69
N ALA A 238 30.30 7.03 18.81
CA ALA A 238 29.52 5.94 18.21
C ALA A 238 29.07 4.88 19.24
N LEU A 239 29.62 4.90 20.46
CA LEU A 239 29.23 4.05 21.58
C LEU A 239 28.21 4.73 22.52
N GLY A 240 27.78 5.96 22.21
CA GLY A 240 26.86 6.72 23.06
C GLY A 240 27.54 7.43 24.25
N GLU A 241 28.86 7.56 24.24
CA GLU A 241 29.61 8.26 25.28
C GLU A 241 29.75 9.75 24.94
N VAL A 242 29.55 10.63 25.93
CA VAL A 242 29.73 12.08 25.75
C VAL A 242 31.20 12.39 25.52
N VAL A 243 31.53 12.92 24.35
CA VAL A 243 32.87 13.40 23.99
C VAL A 243 33.01 14.88 24.31
N GLU A 244 31.99 15.68 23.99
CA GLU A 244 31.89 17.09 24.36
C GLU A 244 30.47 17.34 24.91
N PRO A 245 30.33 17.91 26.13
CA PRO A 245 29.03 18.21 26.71
C PRO A 245 28.33 19.31 25.93
N LEU A 246 26.99 19.31 25.97
CA LEU A 246 26.16 20.36 25.36
C LEU A 246 26.39 21.72 26.03
N ASP A 247 26.70 22.75 25.25
CA ASP A 247 26.63 24.15 25.71
C ASP A 247 25.16 24.64 25.71
N GLU A 248 24.49 24.44 26.85
CA GLU A 248 23.07 24.79 26.99
C GLU A 248 22.80 26.29 26.91
N ALA A 249 23.73 27.13 27.37
CA ALA A 249 23.55 28.58 27.40
C ALA A 249 23.61 29.16 25.98
N GLU A 250 24.62 28.75 25.21
CA GLU A 250 24.71 29.10 23.80
C GLU A 250 23.52 28.55 23.00
N MET A 251 23.10 27.32 23.28
CA MET A 251 21.93 26.74 22.61
C MET A 251 20.65 27.56 22.88
N ALA A 252 20.41 27.99 24.12
CA ALA A 252 19.27 28.84 24.44
C ALA A 252 19.30 30.17 23.66
N ASP A 253 20.48 30.79 23.54
CA ASP A 253 20.67 32.04 22.79
C ASP A 253 20.46 31.84 21.28
N GLU A 254 20.96 30.75 20.68
CA GLU A 254 20.77 30.44 19.26
C GLU A 254 19.31 30.11 18.93
N ILE A 255 18.62 29.34 19.79
CA ILE A 255 17.18 29.06 19.64
C ILE A 255 16.39 30.37 19.73
N ALA A 256 16.75 31.28 20.64
CA ALA A 256 16.08 32.57 20.77
C ALA A 256 16.21 33.44 19.51
N LYS A 257 17.34 33.35 18.79
CA LYS A 257 17.52 34.02 17.48
C LYS A 257 16.62 33.41 16.42
N LEU A 258 16.50 32.09 16.39
CA LEU A 258 15.68 31.36 15.42
C LEU A 258 14.18 31.69 15.55
N LYS A 259 13.70 31.97 16.77
CA LYS A 259 12.32 32.41 17.04
C LYS A 259 11.89 33.63 16.20
N GLY A 260 12.82 34.54 15.90
CA GLY A 260 12.54 35.75 15.11
C GLY A 260 12.30 35.49 13.62
N SER A 261 12.56 34.27 13.14
CA SER A 261 12.52 33.91 11.71
C SER A 261 11.19 33.27 11.27
N GLY A 262 10.21 33.15 12.17
CA GLY A 262 8.88 32.60 11.83
C GLY A 262 8.84 31.08 11.69
N VAL A 263 9.79 30.36 12.30
CA VAL A 263 9.78 28.89 12.36
C VAL A 263 8.50 28.39 13.01
N GLU A 264 7.85 27.43 12.35
CA GLU A 264 6.59 26.82 12.78
C GLU A 264 6.80 25.44 13.43
N ALA A 265 7.94 24.80 13.18
CA ALA A 265 8.34 23.55 13.82
C ALA A 265 9.87 23.43 13.94
N LEU A 266 10.39 22.79 14.98
CA LEU A 266 11.82 22.61 15.21
C LEU A 266 12.21 21.14 15.15
N THR A 267 13.31 20.85 14.45
CA THR A 267 13.93 19.53 14.41
C THR A 267 15.29 19.54 15.10
N VAL A 268 15.56 18.54 15.92
CA VAL A 268 16.90 18.29 16.49
C VAL A 268 17.41 16.96 15.96
N SER A 269 18.56 16.98 15.27
CA SER A 269 19.20 15.77 14.72
C SER A 269 20.70 15.84 14.90
N LEU A 270 21.19 15.25 16.00
CA LEU A 270 22.60 15.23 16.37
C LEU A 270 23.28 13.94 15.92
N ILE A 271 24.60 14.01 15.73
CA ILE A 271 25.42 12.85 15.37
C ILE A 271 25.43 11.84 16.51
N ASN A 272 25.18 10.58 16.17
CA ASN A 272 25.10 9.45 17.10
C ASN A 272 24.00 9.55 18.18
N ALA A 273 23.00 10.42 18.00
CA ALA A 273 21.86 10.50 18.90
C ALA A 273 21.07 9.18 19.00
N TYR A 274 21.12 8.33 17.96
CA TYR A 274 20.54 6.97 17.99
C TYR A 274 21.19 6.06 19.04
N ALA A 275 22.45 6.32 19.42
CA ALA A 275 23.16 5.54 20.43
C ALA A 275 22.92 6.11 21.85
N ASN A 276 22.80 7.44 21.96
CA ASN A 276 22.42 8.15 23.18
C ASN A 276 21.78 9.50 22.82
N GLY A 277 20.48 9.64 23.07
CA GLY A 277 19.67 10.82 22.74
C GLY A 277 19.67 11.93 23.80
N GLU A 278 20.44 11.81 24.88
CA GLU A 278 20.40 12.72 26.05
C GLU A 278 20.52 14.21 25.67
N HIS A 279 21.47 14.56 24.80
CA HIS A 279 21.62 15.95 24.35
C HIS A 279 20.43 16.44 23.52
N GLU A 280 19.82 15.59 22.69
CA GLU A 280 18.63 15.99 21.94
C GLU A 280 17.45 16.27 22.87
N GLN A 281 17.23 15.40 23.86
CA GLN A 281 16.19 15.60 24.88
C GLN A 281 16.42 16.90 25.64
N ARG A 282 17.68 17.22 25.96
CA ARG A 282 18.02 18.47 26.65
C ARG A 282 17.75 19.70 25.78
N ILE A 283 18.11 19.66 24.50
CA ILE A 283 17.82 20.73 23.53
C ILE A 283 16.30 20.91 23.39
N ARG A 284 15.51 19.84 23.33
CA ARG A 284 14.04 19.93 23.32
C ARG A 284 13.52 20.69 24.53
N SER A 285 13.96 20.33 25.74
CA SER A 285 13.54 21.04 26.96
C SER A 285 13.89 22.52 26.94
N ILE A 286 15.04 22.90 26.37
CA ILE A 286 15.43 24.30 26.19
C ILE A 286 14.50 24.98 25.16
N ALA A 287 14.25 24.33 24.03
CA ALA A 287 13.39 24.85 22.96
C ALA A 287 11.96 25.10 23.44
N GLU A 288 11.37 24.18 24.21
CA GLU A 288 10.03 24.30 24.80
C GLU A 288 9.93 25.51 25.75
N GLN A 289 11.02 25.84 26.46
CA GLN A 289 11.07 27.02 27.33
C GLN A 289 11.22 28.34 26.56
N VAL A 290 12.04 28.35 25.51
CA VAL A 290 12.37 29.57 24.74
C VAL A 290 11.30 29.90 23.68
N MET A 291 10.71 28.87 23.07
CA MET A 291 9.73 28.92 21.99
C MET A 291 8.46 28.13 22.32
N PRO A 292 7.70 28.51 23.37
CA PRO A 292 6.51 27.78 23.76
C PRO A 292 5.48 27.75 22.61
N GLY A 293 4.90 26.58 22.37
CA GLY A 293 3.91 26.35 21.31
C GLY A 293 4.50 25.93 19.95
N ILE A 294 5.82 25.94 19.78
CA ILE A 294 6.47 25.38 18.59
C ILE A 294 6.73 23.88 18.84
N PRO A 295 6.15 22.97 18.03
CA PRO A 295 6.42 21.54 18.16
C PRO A 295 7.91 21.23 17.89
N VAL A 296 8.50 20.40 18.74
CA VAL A 296 9.89 19.96 18.63
C VAL A 296 9.91 18.46 18.36
N SER A 297 10.57 18.04 17.28
CA SER A 297 10.84 16.63 16.97
C SER A 297 12.32 16.35 17.18
N ILE A 298 12.64 15.29 17.92
CA ILE A 298 14.03 14.84 18.10
C ILE A 298 14.28 13.52 17.39
N SER A 299 15.44 13.42 16.76
CA SER A 299 15.75 12.33 15.84
C SER A 299 15.92 10.97 16.52
N SER A 300 16.38 10.97 17.78
CA SER A 300 16.51 9.79 18.64
C SER A 300 15.18 9.17 19.08
N GLU A 301 14.06 9.88 18.92
CA GLU A 301 12.72 9.33 19.16
C GLU A 301 11.99 9.01 17.85
N VAL A 302 12.10 9.89 16.84
CA VAL A 302 11.44 9.67 15.54
C VAL A 302 12.08 8.49 14.79
N ILE A 303 13.41 8.40 14.79
CA ILE A 303 14.12 7.27 14.20
C ILE A 303 15.45 6.99 14.93
N PRO A 304 15.44 6.11 15.94
CA PRO A 304 16.61 5.69 16.71
C PRO A 304 17.53 4.73 15.92
N GLU A 305 17.84 5.07 14.67
CA GLU A 305 18.70 4.29 13.78
C GLU A 305 19.93 5.08 13.31
N MET A 306 20.97 4.33 12.92
CA MET A 306 22.19 4.86 12.33
C MET A 306 21.95 5.59 11.00
N TYR A 307 22.93 6.42 10.63
CA TYR A 307 23.00 7.35 9.49
C TYR A 307 22.37 8.72 9.74
N GLU A 308 23.16 9.77 9.51
CA GLU A 308 22.82 11.14 9.86
C GLU A 308 21.90 11.81 8.85
N TYR A 309 22.03 11.51 7.55
CA TYR A 309 21.23 12.15 6.51
C TYR A 309 19.79 11.64 6.54
N GLU A 310 19.58 10.33 6.50
CA GLU A 310 18.25 9.72 6.50
C GLU A 310 17.49 10.05 7.79
N ARG A 311 18.19 10.02 8.93
CA ARG A 311 17.61 10.40 10.22
C ARG A 311 17.21 11.88 10.25
N ALA A 312 18.07 12.77 9.77
CA ALA A 312 17.76 14.19 9.68
C ALA A 312 16.59 14.46 8.70
N GLU A 313 16.62 13.88 7.50
CA GLU A 313 15.56 14.04 6.49
C GLU A 313 14.21 13.55 7.02
N THR A 314 14.17 12.36 7.61
CA THR A 314 12.94 11.78 8.20
C THR A 314 12.38 12.66 9.32
N THR A 315 13.23 13.12 10.24
CA THR A 315 12.80 13.96 11.37
C THR A 315 12.37 15.35 10.92
N VAL A 316 13.02 15.92 9.90
CA VAL A 316 12.61 17.19 9.29
C VAL A 316 11.26 17.05 8.58
N VAL A 317 11.04 15.97 7.83
CA VAL A 317 9.75 15.70 7.19
C VAL A 317 8.65 15.54 8.24
N ASN A 318 8.93 14.85 9.36
CA ASN A 318 8.01 14.75 10.48
C ASN A 318 7.59 16.14 10.99
N SER A 319 8.55 17.01 11.28
CA SER A 319 8.29 18.38 11.72
C SER A 319 7.58 19.23 10.67
N TYR A 320 7.88 19.02 9.39
CA TYR A 320 7.30 19.75 8.26
C TYR A 320 5.79 19.49 8.14
N ILE A 321 5.35 18.26 8.33
CA ILE A 321 3.93 17.87 8.17
C ILE A 321 3.14 17.97 9.48
N ARG A 322 3.80 17.95 10.64
CA ARG A 322 3.17 17.86 11.97
C ARG A 322 2.09 18.92 12.22
N PRO A 323 2.32 20.23 12.02
CA PRO A 323 1.26 21.22 12.29
C PRO A 323 -0.01 21.02 11.45
N VAL A 324 0.14 20.65 10.17
CA VAL A 324 -0.98 20.43 9.26
C VAL A 324 -1.78 19.18 9.66
N VAL A 325 -1.08 18.09 9.96
CA VAL A 325 -1.71 16.83 10.38
C VAL A 325 -2.37 16.98 11.75
N SER A 326 -1.74 17.66 12.71
CA SER A 326 -2.33 17.90 14.03
C SER A 326 -3.62 18.69 13.96
N THR A 327 -3.62 19.79 13.20
CA THR A 327 -4.83 20.59 13.00
C THR A 327 -5.98 19.76 12.41
N TYR A 328 -5.66 18.91 11.43
CA TYR A 328 -6.64 18.03 10.80
C TYR A 328 -7.24 17.02 11.78
N ILE A 329 -6.38 16.30 12.51
CA ILE A 329 -6.80 15.28 13.48
C ILE A 329 -7.62 15.93 14.60
N GLU A 330 -7.18 17.06 15.14
CA GLU A 330 -7.92 17.78 16.19
C GLU A 330 -9.30 18.24 15.73
N SER A 331 -9.42 18.74 14.50
CA SER A 331 -10.71 19.12 13.90
C SER A 331 -11.64 17.91 13.79
N LEU A 332 -11.11 16.78 13.30
CA LEU A 332 -11.87 15.54 13.18
C LEU A 332 -12.30 15.02 14.56
N GLU A 333 -11.41 14.99 15.55
CA GLU A 333 -11.72 14.59 16.93
C GLU A 333 -12.82 15.47 17.54
N ALA A 334 -12.74 16.79 17.36
CA ALA A 334 -13.73 17.73 17.87
C ALA A 334 -15.12 17.49 17.25
N GLU A 335 -15.17 17.32 15.93
CA GLU A 335 -16.42 17.04 15.22
C GLU A 335 -17.01 15.67 15.60
N LEU A 336 -16.20 14.62 15.69
CA LEU A 336 -16.63 13.30 16.12
C LEU A 336 -17.19 13.35 17.55
N ASN A 337 -16.48 13.97 18.48
CA ASN A 337 -16.92 14.13 19.88
C ASN A 337 -18.19 14.98 20.04
N SER A 338 -18.47 15.89 19.10
CA SER A 338 -19.69 16.69 19.14
C SER A 338 -20.95 15.90 18.76
N ARG A 339 -20.81 14.78 18.03
CA ARG A 339 -21.92 13.98 17.47
C ARG A 339 -21.99 12.55 18.01
N MET A 340 -20.88 12.03 18.54
CA MET A 340 -20.73 10.66 19.02
C MET A 340 -20.18 10.68 20.45
N ASN A 341 -20.71 9.82 21.31
CA ASN A 341 -20.26 9.74 22.69
C ASN A 341 -19.22 8.63 22.85
N GLY A 342 -17.98 9.00 23.19
CA GLY A 342 -16.93 8.05 23.56
C GLY A 342 -16.37 7.24 22.39
N VAL A 343 -16.40 7.80 21.19
CA VAL A 343 -15.84 7.17 19.99
C VAL A 343 -14.32 7.18 20.04
N GLN A 344 -13.69 6.05 19.72
CA GLN A 344 -12.24 5.95 19.60
C GLN A 344 -11.82 6.21 18.15
N LEU A 345 -11.01 7.23 17.92
CA LEU A 345 -10.41 7.54 16.62
C LEU A 345 -9.03 6.89 16.51
N HIS A 346 -8.88 6.04 15.50
CA HIS A 346 -7.61 5.44 15.11
C HIS A 346 -7.22 5.91 13.71
N ILE A 347 -5.94 6.21 13.50
CA ILE A 347 -5.40 6.69 12.23
C ILE A 347 -4.61 5.55 11.57
N LEU A 348 -4.85 5.33 10.29
CA LEU A 348 -4.14 4.33 9.49
C LEU A 348 -2.70 4.79 9.19
N ARG A 349 -1.75 3.93 9.51
CA ARG A 349 -0.31 4.06 9.20
C ARG A 349 0.03 3.39 7.86
N SER A 350 1.09 3.86 7.23
CA SER A 350 1.58 3.36 5.93
C SER A 350 2.04 1.92 5.93
N ASP A 351 2.40 1.43 7.10
CA ASP A 351 2.83 0.07 7.29
C ASP A 351 1.62 -0.91 7.31
N GLY A 352 0.38 -0.42 7.40
CA GLY A 352 -0.84 -1.23 7.53
C GLY A 352 -1.24 -1.48 8.99
N GLY A 353 -0.79 -0.63 9.91
CA GLY A 353 -1.22 -0.61 11.30
C GLY A 353 -2.15 0.56 11.62
N LEU A 354 -2.77 0.51 12.80
CA LEU A 354 -3.47 1.67 13.38
C LEU A 354 -2.65 2.27 14.52
N ALA A 355 -2.73 3.59 14.65
CA ALA A 355 -2.25 4.35 15.80
C ALA A 355 -3.37 5.22 16.37
N SER A 356 -3.25 5.60 17.63
CA SER A 356 -4.07 6.66 18.23
C SER A 356 -3.90 8.00 17.51
N ALA A 357 -4.89 8.87 17.67
CA ALA A 357 -4.82 10.25 17.22
C ALA A 357 -3.56 10.97 17.77
N ASP A 358 -3.23 10.79 19.06
CA ASP A 358 -2.06 11.43 19.68
C ASP A 358 -0.74 10.92 19.09
N ALA A 359 -0.57 9.61 18.93
CA ALA A 359 0.63 9.05 18.30
C ALA A 359 0.79 9.52 16.83
N ALA A 360 -0.31 9.60 16.09
CA ALA A 360 -0.32 10.10 14.71
C ALA A 360 0.02 11.60 14.61
N LYS A 361 -0.30 12.41 15.63
CA LYS A 361 0.09 13.82 15.74
C LYS A 361 1.57 13.99 16.07
N GLU A 362 2.16 13.09 16.86
CA GLU A 362 3.58 13.15 17.22
C GLU A 362 4.50 12.65 16.09
N ALA A 363 4.13 11.55 15.44
CA ALA A 363 4.92 10.91 14.38
C ALA A 363 4.17 10.79 13.02
N PRO A 364 3.65 11.89 12.45
CA PRO A 364 2.89 11.88 11.20
C PRO A 364 3.67 11.40 9.97
N VAL A 365 5.01 11.28 10.07
CA VAL A 365 5.84 10.72 8.99
C VAL A 365 5.44 9.28 8.66
N ASN A 366 4.88 8.55 9.63
CA ASN A 366 4.36 7.20 9.48
C ASN A 366 3.00 7.12 8.75
N LEU A 367 2.43 8.26 8.37
CA LEU A 367 1.18 8.35 7.60
C LEU A 367 1.42 8.58 6.10
N LEU A 368 2.68 8.80 5.69
CA LEU A 368 3.03 9.05 4.29
C LEU A 368 2.76 7.81 3.44
N MET A 369 1.89 7.92 2.44
CA MET A 369 1.45 6.80 1.58
C MET A 369 0.59 5.75 2.32
N SER A 370 -0.26 6.16 3.26
CA SER A 370 -1.15 5.23 4.00
C SER A 370 -2.29 4.63 3.18
N GLY A 371 -2.86 5.35 2.20
CA GLY A 371 -4.01 4.88 1.41
C GLY A 371 -3.86 3.46 0.84
N PRO A 372 -2.79 3.15 0.08
CA PRO A 372 -2.58 1.80 -0.45
C PRO A 372 -2.48 0.69 0.62
N ALA A 373 -2.11 1.04 1.85
CA ALA A 373 -2.01 0.08 2.94
C ALA A 373 -3.40 -0.42 3.39
N GLY A 374 -4.41 0.45 3.36
CA GLY A 374 -5.81 0.08 3.61
C GLY A 374 -6.30 -0.95 2.59
N GLY A 375 -6.04 -0.73 1.30
CA GLY A 375 -6.42 -1.68 0.25
C GLY A 375 -5.78 -3.06 0.44
N VAL A 376 -4.48 -3.11 0.75
CA VAL A 376 -3.75 -4.37 0.98
C VAL A 376 -4.26 -5.10 2.23
N THR A 377 -4.48 -4.39 3.34
CA THR A 377 -5.00 -5.02 4.57
C THR A 377 -6.42 -5.54 4.39
N GLY A 378 -7.28 -4.83 3.65
CA GLY A 378 -8.61 -5.29 3.28
C GLY A 378 -8.57 -6.55 2.40
N ALA A 379 -7.65 -6.58 1.42
CA ALA A 379 -7.42 -7.76 0.58
C ALA A 379 -6.95 -8.98 1.38
N ILE A 380 -6.04 -8.80 2.34
CA ILE A 380 -5.61 -9.87 3.25
C ILE A 380 -6.79 -10.39 4.05
N TRP A 381 -7.58 -9.50 4.64
CA TRP A 381 -8.70 -9.88 5.50
C TRP A 381 -9.73 -10.72 4.73
N ILE A 382 -10.18 -10.26 3.55
CA ILE A 382 -11.20 -10.98 2.78
C ILE A 382 -10.67 -12.30 2.21
N ALA A 383 -9.41 -12.34 1.78
CA ALA A 383 -8.81 -13.54 1.23
C ALA A 383 -8.59 -14.62 2.31
N LYS A 384 -8.19 -14.24 3.53
CA LYS A 384 -8.08 -15.17 4.68
C LYS A 384 -9.42 -15.82 4.99
N GLN A 385 -10.53 -15.07 4.94
CA GLN A 385 -11.87 -15.62 5.15
C GLN A 385 -12.26 -16.62 4.05
N ALA A 386 -11.71 -16.47 2.84
CA ALA A 386 -11.85 -17.42 1.74
C ALA A 386 -10.83 -18.57 1.76
N GLY A 387 -9.92 -18.60 2.74
CA GLY A 387 -8.91 -19.66 2.90
C GLY A 387 -7.64 -19.44 2.07
N TYR A 388 -7.32 -18.20 1.70
CA TYR A 388 -6.12 -17.85 0.93
C TYR A 388 -5.19 -16.92 1.74
N GLU A 389 -3.93 -17.32 1.87
CA GLU A 389 -2.91 -16.57 2.64
C GLU A 389 -1.79 -16.01 1.75
N ASN A 390 -1.53 -16.63 0.60
CA ASN A 390 -0.53 -16.18 -0.38
C ASN A 390 -1.21 -15.42 -1.50
N LEU A 391 -0.99 -14.10 -1.55
CA LEU A 391 -1.69 -13.18 -2.44
C LEU A 391 -0.73 -12.27 -3.21
N LEU A 392 -1.11 -11.98 -4.45
CA LEU A 392 -0.70 -10.79 -5.16
C LEU A 392 -1.90 -9.84 -5.19
N THR A 393 -1.71 -8.59 -4.76
CA THR A 393 -2.75 -7.57 -4.85
C THR A 393 -2.62 -6.77 -6.13
N PHE A 394 -3.76 -6.35 -6.65
CA PHE A 394 -3.88 -5.51 -7.82
C PHE A 394 -5.03 -4.52 -7.59
N ASP A 395 -4.69 -3.32 -7.14
CA ASP A 395 -5.61 -2.19 -6.98
C ASP A 395 -5.49 -1.26 -8.18
N MET A 396 -6.53 -1.15 -9.00
CA MET A 396 -6.52 -0.23 -10.13
C MET A 396 -7.61 0.82 -9.99
N GLY A 397 -7.17 2.08 -9.90
CA GLY A 397 -8.02 3.27 -9.91
C GLY A 397 -8.07 3.97 -11.26
N GLY A 398 -8.44 5.25 -11.24
CA GLY A 398 -8.50 6.09 -12.45
C GLY A 398 -7.13 6.59 -12.93
N THR A 399 -6.13 6.70 -12.06
CA THR A 399 -4.83 7.32 -12.39
C THR A 399 -3.67 6.36 -12.33
N SER A 400 -3.71 5.42 -11.40
CA SER A 400 -2.61 4.54 -11.03
C SER A 400 -3.11 3.16 -10.66
N THR A 401 -2.16 2.25 -10.58
CA THR A 401 -2.34 0.89 -10.05
C THR A 401 -1.31 0.66 -8.97
N ASP A 402 -1.74 0.05 -7.87
CA ASP A 402 -0.91 -0.37 -6.75
C ASP A 402 -0.89 -1.90 -6.64
N VAL A 403 0.31 -2.47 -6.50
CA VAL A 403 0.51 -3.92 -6.36
C VAL A 403 1.40 -4.25 -5.17
N ALA A 404 1.09 -5.35 -4.47
CA ALA A 404 1.89 -5.87 -3.37
C ALA A 404 1.89 -7.41 -3.35
N LEU A 405 2.86 -7.98 -2.63
CA LEU A 405 2.96 -9.41 -2.37
C LEU A 405 2.72 -9.68 -0.88
N ILE A 406 1.88 -10.69 -0.62
CA ILE A 406 1.50 -11.17 0.69
C ILE A 406 1.88 -12.65 0.74
N GLU A 407 2.65 -13.03 1.76
CA GLU A 407 3.08 -14.40 2.02
C GLU A 407 2.62 -14.79 3.43
N ASP A 408 2.04 -15.98 3.59
CA ASP A 408 1.52 -16.50 4.85
C ASP A 408 0.57 -15.50 5.57
N GLY A 409 -0.20 -14.75 4.78
CA GLY A 409 -1.16 -13.77 5.27
C GLY A 409 -0.53 -12.53 5.90
N VAL A 410 0.74 -12.26 5.62
CA VAL A 410 1.51 -11.09 6.08
C VAL A 410 1.97 -10.29 4.87
N ALA A 411 1.60 -9.00 4.82
CA ALA A 411 2.12 -8.09 3.82
C ALA A 411 3.60 -7.82 4.06
N ARG A 412 4.40 -7.86 2.99
CA ARG A 412 5.79 -7.40 3.08
C ARG A 412 5.83 -5.91 3.37
N THR A 413 6.85 -5.47 4.11
CA THR A 413 7.08 -4.07 4.43
C THR A 413 8.43 -3.60 3.93
N ARG A 414 8.51 -2.33 3.52
CA ARG A 414 9.76 -1.59 3.29
C ARG A 414 10.02 -0.66 4.46
N ARG A 415 11.29 -0.31 4.66
CA ARG A 415 11.73 0.64 5.70
C ARG A 415 12.03 2.03 5.17
N GLU A 416 11.90 2.22 3.86
CA GLU A 416 12.03 3.52 3.22
C GLU A 416 10.75 3.81 2.44
N THR A 417 10.22 5.02 2.66
CA THR A 417 9.05 5.54 1.97
C THR A 417 9.48 6.79 1.20
N ARG A 418 9.15 6.83 -0.09
CA ARG A 418 9.51 7.94 -0.97
C ARG A 418 8.27 8.72 -1.38
N VAL A 419 8.31 10.03 -1.16
CA VAL A 419 7.27 10.96 -1.63
C VAL A 419 7.97 12.07 -2.41
N ALA A 420 7.66 12.17 -3.70
CA ALA A 420 8.38 13.03 -4.65
C ALA A 420 9.91 12.78 -4.63
N ASP A 421 10.69 13.80 -4.27
CA ASP A 421 12.16 13.77 -4.20
C ASP A 421 12.70 13.46 -2.80
N VAL A 422 11.82 13.35 -1.80
CA VAL A 422 12.16 13.07 -0.40
C VAL A 422 12.06 11.57 -0.13
N THR A 423 13.06 11.01 0.56
CA THR A 423 13.05 9.62 1.01
C THR A 423 13.20 9.57 2.52
N VAL A 424 12.15 9.12 3.21
CA VAL A 424 12.15 8.99 4.66
C VAL A 424 12.28 7.53 5.06
N ARG A 425 12.85 7.30 6.24
CA ARG A 425 12.85 6.00 6.89
C ARG A 425 11.60 5.80 7.73
N ALA A 426 10.47 5.74 7.05
CA ALA A 426 9.20 5.35 7.64
C ALA A 426 8.80 4.01 7.03
N SER A 427 8.40 3.08 7.90
CA SER A 427 7.92 1.76 7.51
C SER A 427 6.65 1.90 6.68
N SER A 428 6.55 1.14 5.58
CA SER A 428 5.35 1.08 4.74
C SER A 428 5.13 -0.32 4.18
N ILE A 429 3.90 -0.65 3.82
CA ILE A 429 3.64 -1.86 3.01
C ILE A 429 4.44 -1.74 1.71
N ASP A 430 4.97 -2.87 1.25
CA ASP A 430 5.81 -3.05 0.05
C ASP A 430 5.02 -2.83 -1.26
N VAL A 431 4.31 -1.71 -1.38
CA VAL A 431 3.50 -1.40 -2.55
C VAL A 431 4.39 -0.87 -3.68
N ARG A 432 4.11 -1.28 -4.91
CA ARG A 432 4.64 -0.64 -6.12
C ARG A 432 3.50 0.01 -6.88
N THR A 433 3.59 1.32 -7.03
CA THR A 433 2.67 2.10 -7.85
C THR A 433 3.17 2.18 -9.29
N VAL A 434 2.30 1.91 -10.25
CA VAL A 434 2.54 2.17 -11.67
C VAL A 434 1.52 3.20 -12.18
N GLY A 435 1.98 4.13 -13.04
CA GLY A 435 1.15 5.15 -13.69
C GLY A 435 0.25 4.58 -14.79
N ALA A 436 -0.54 3.57 -14.44
CA ALA A 436 -1.49 2.88 -15.30
C ALA A 436 -2.83 2.79 -14.56
N GLY A 437 -3.87 3.40 -15.10
CA GLY A 437 -5.21 3.41 -14.51
C GLY A 437 -6.27 3.60 -15.59
N GLY A 438 -7.55 3.64 -15.20
CA GLY A 438 -8.66 3.79 -16.15
C GLY A 438 -8.60 5.07 -17.01
N GLY A 439 -8.00 6.13 -16.49
CA GLY A 439 -7.82 7.42 -17.16
C GLY A 439 -6.49 7.56 -17.91
N SER A 440 -5.63 6.54 -17.94
CA SER A 440 -4.37 6.62 -18.69
C SER A 440 -4.62 6.90 -20.17
N ILE A 441 -3.96 7.92 -20.69
CA ILE A 441 -4.18 8.43 -22.05
C ILE A 441 -3.42 7.56 -23.05
N ALA A 442 -4.10 7.14 -24.11
CA ALA A 442 -3.51 6.46 -25.25
C ALA A 442 -3.08 7.46 -26.33
N TYR A 443 -1.87 7.35 -26.85
CA TYR A 443 -1.38 8.27 -27.88
C TYR A 443 -0.37 7.61 -28.81
N VAL A 444 -0.18 8.24 -29.98
CA VAL A 444 0.78 7.79 -30.99
C VAL A 444 1.78 8.91 -31.21
N PRO A 445 3.00 8.83 -30.64
CA PRO A 445 4.03 9.84 -30.86
C PRO A 445 4.37 9.96 -32.35
N GLU A 446 4.55 11.19 -32.83
CA GLU A 446 4.79 11.44 -34.26
C GLU A 446 6.06 10.76 -34.78
N LEU A 447 7.11 10.70 -33.96
CA LEU A 447 8.41 10.16 -34.34
C LEU A 447 8.43 8.63 -34.36
N THR A 448 7.91 7.99 -33.31
CA THR A 448 8.00 6.53 -33.15
C THR A 448 6.87 5.79 -33.85
N LYS A 449 5.72 6.45 -34.06
CA LYS A 449 4.47 5.85 -34.57
C LYS A 449 4.03 4.60 -33.82
N ALA A 450 4.53 4.39 -32.60
CA ALA A 450 4.19 3.26 -31.75
C ALA A 450 3.15 3.69 -30.73
N LEU A 451 2.05 2.94 -30.62
CA LEU A 451 1.02 3.17 -29.62
C LEU A 451 1.63 3.14 -28.20
N ARG A 452 1.31 4.16 -27.40
CA ARG A 452 1.68 4.29 -25.99
C ARG A 452 0.42 4.51 -25.17
N VAL A 453 0.44 4.03 -23.93
CA VAL A 453 -0.64 4.24 -22.95
C VAL A 453 -0.01 4.68 -21.65
N GLY A 454 -0.37 5.87 -21.17
CA GLY A 454 0.27 6.53 -20.04
C GLY A 454 1.69 7.03 -20.34
N PRO A 455 2.39 7.61 -19.34
CA PRO A 455 1.97 7.73 -17.94
C PRO A 455 0.96 8.87 -17.69
N GLN A 456 0.68 9.72 -18.68
CA GLN A 456 -0.32 10.78 -18.55
C GLN A 456 -1.71 10.20 -18.27
N SER A 457 -2.48 10.87 -17.41
CA SER A 457 -3.86 10.51 -17.08
C SER A 457 -4.80 11.68 -17.33
N ALA A 458 -6.03 11.39 -17.73
CA ALA A 458 -7.12 12.36 -17.86
C ALA A 458 -7.72 12.77 -16.50
N GLY A 459 -7.32 12.11 -15.40
CA GLY A 459 -7.82 12.39 -14.05
C GLY A 459 -9.33 12.18 -13.91
N ALA A 460 -9.94 12.87 -12.95
CA ALA A 460 -11.40 12.90 -12.77
C ALA A 460 -12.06 14.06 -13.56
N GLU A 461 -11.31 15.15 -13.82
CA GLU A 461 -11.75 16.32 -14.59
C GLU A 461 -10.62 16.76 -15.54
N PRO A 462 -10.85 16.80 -16.87
CA PRO A 462 -12.12 16.52 -17.56
C PRO A 462 -12.49 15.03 -17.59
N GLY A 463 -11.56 14.14 -17.21
CA GLY A 463 -11.76 12.69 -17.17
C GLY A 463 -11.81 12.01 -18.54
N PRO A 464 -12.00 10.68 -18.57
CA PRO A 464 -12.32 9.92 -19.78
C PRO A 464 -13.45 10.54 -20.61
N ALA A 465 -13.38 10.42 -21.93
CA ALA A 465 -14.42 10.95 -22.82
C ALA A 465 -15.79 10.30 -22.52
N ALA A 466 -15.77 9.03 -22.14
CA ALA A 466 -16.92 8.24 -21.70
C ALA A 466 -17.73 8.91 -20.58
N TYR A 467 -17.14 9.78 -19.77
CA TYR A 467 -17.83 10.43 -18.65
C TYR A 467 -18.67 11.64 -19.07
N GLY A 468 -18.55 12.12 -20.31
CA GLY A 468 -19.35 13.24 -20.82
C GLY A 468 -19.05 14.59 -20.16
N LYS A 469 -17.93 14.74 -19.44
CA LYS A 469 -17.52 15.97 -18.72
C LYS A 469 -16.57 16.87 -19.50
N GLY A 470 -16.51 16.70 -20.82
CA GLY A 470 -15.62 17.48 -21.70
C GLY A 470 -14.26 16.84 -21.96
N GLY A 471 -14.03 15.60 -21.52
CA GLY A 471 -12.87 14.81 -21.91
C GLY A 471 -12.91 14.47 -23.40
N GLU A 472 -11.80 14.67 -24.11
CA GLU A 472 -11.69 14.38 -25.55
C GLU A 472 -10.55 13.43 -25.89
N GLU A 473 -9.66 13.17 -24.94
CA GLU A 473 -8.50 12.31 -25.16
C GLU A 473 -8.88 10.84 -24.94
N PRO A 474 -8.39 9.93 -25.78
CA PRO A 474 -8.66 8.49 -25.68
C PRO A 474 -8.02 7.91 -24.41
N THR A 475 -8.81 7.26 -23.57
CA THR A 475 -8.32 6.61 -22.32
C THR A 475 -8.53 5.09 -22.30
N VAL A 476 -7.97 4.41 -21.30
CA VAL A 476 -8.23 2.98 -21.03
C VAL A 476 -9.72 2.72 -20.77
N THR A 477 -10.41 3.61 -20.06
CA THR A 477 -11.86 3.52 -19.81
C THR A 477 -12.63 3.61 -21.13
N ASP A 478 -12.26 4.54 -22.02
CA ASP A 478 -12.88 4.65 -23.34
C ASP A 478 -12.68 3.37 -24.17
N ALA A 479 -11.51 2.73 -24.08
CA ALA A 479 -11.26 1.46 -24.72
C ALA A 479 -12.15 0.34 -24.15
N ASN A 480 -12.28 0.24 -22.82
CA ASN A 480 -13.17 -0.71 -22.16
C ASN A 480 -14.64 -0.53 -22.55
N VAL A 481 -15.09 0.71 -22.77
CA VAL A 481 -16.44 1.02 -23.29
C VAL A 481 -16.59 0.57 -24.74
N VAL A 482 -15.62 0.86 -25.62
CA VAL A 482 -15.65 0.44 -27.03
C VAL A 482 -15.62 -1.08 -27.20
N LEU A 483 -14.90 -1.79 -26.34
CA LEU A 483 -14.83 -3.26 -26.34
C LEU A 483 -16.08 -3.93 -25.77
N GLY A 484 -16.96 -3.17 -25.12
CA GLY A 484 -18.15 -3.68 -24.44
C GLY A 484 -17.86 -4.28 -23.06
N TYR A 485 -16.64 -4.12 -22.52
CA TYR A 485 -16.29 -4.58 -21.17
C TYR A 485 -16.98 -3.73 -20.09
N LEU A 486 -17.16 -2.44 -20.38
CA LEU A 486 -18.02 -1.52 -19.63
C LEU A 486 -19.29 -1.26 -20.46
N PRO A 487 -20.42 -1.91 -20.14
CA PRO A 487 -21.64 -1.75 -20.92
C PRO A 487 -22.16 -0.30 -20.82
N SER A 488 -22.62 0.27 -21.94
CA SER A 488 -23.09 1.67 -22.01
C SER A 488 -24.32 1.97 -21.13
N GLY A 489 -25.08 0.94 -20.76
CA GLY A 489 -26.19 1.04 -19.80
C GLY A 489 -25.77 0.91 -18.32
N ALA A 490 -24.50 0.61 -18.05
CA ALA A 490 -23.98 0.55 -16.68
C ALA A 490 -23.89 1.97 -16.11
N LYS A 491 -24.24 2.09 -14.83
CA LYS A 491 -24.06 3.34 -14.08
C LYS A 491 -22.78 3.23 -13.26
N LEU A 492 -21.80 4.07 -13.56
CA LEU A 492 -20.59 4.18 -12.73
C LEU A 492 -20.92 4.98 -11.46
N GLY A 493 -20.51 4.46 -10.30
CA GLY A 493 -20.73 5.13 -9.01
C GLY A 493 -22.21 5.41 -8.73
N GLY A 494 -23.10 4.49 -9.13
CA GLY A 494 -24.53 4.55 -8.89
C GLY A 494 -25.34 5.37 -9.91
N ASP A 495 -24.86 6.54 -10.36
CA ASP A 495 -25.69 7.48 -11.15
C ASP A 495 -25.07 7.99 -12.47
N MET A 496 -23.77 7.77 -12.72
CA MET A 496 -23.12 8.31 -13.93
C MET A 496 -23.38 7.43 -15.16
N GLN A 497 -24.05 7.99 -16.17
CA GLN A 497 -24.25 7.35 -17.47
C GLN A 497 -23.04 7.54 -18.39
N LEU A 498 -22.65 6.48 -19.08
CA LEU A 498 -21.52 6.49 -20.02
C LEU A 498 -21.94 6.95 -21.43
N ASP A 499 -21.14 7.84 -22.02
CA ASP A 499 -21.28 8.27 -23.41
C ASP A 499 -20.39 7.43 -24.35
N TYR A 500 -20.95 6.33 -24.87
CA TYR A 500 -20.28 5.47 -25.85
C TYR A 500 -19.83 6.25 -27.10
N ALA A 501 -20.64 7.21 -27.57
CA ALA A 501 -20.32 7.95 -28.78
C ALA A 501 -19.12 8.90 -28.55
N ALA A 502 -18.94 9.42 -27.33
CA ALA A 502 -17.74 10.15 -26.96
C ALA A 502 -16.50 9.27 -26.96
N SER A 503 -16.56 8.07 -26.39
CA SER A 503 -15.46 7.09 -26.43
C SER A 503 -15.09 6.69 -27.85
N GLU A 504 -16.07 6.44 -28.71
CA GLU A 504 -15.84 6.13 -30.13
C GLU A 504 -15.12 7.27 -30.87
N ARG A 505 -15.55 8.53 -30.65
CA ARG A 505 -14.90 9.71 -31.25
C ARG A 505 -13.45 9.88 -30.76
N ALA A 506 -13.21 9.74 -29.46
CA ALA A 506 -11.88 9.85 -28.87
C ALA A 506 -10.95 8.75 -29.42
N MET A 507 -11.40 7.49 -29.43
CA MET A 507 -10.65 6.36 -29.96
C MET A 507 -10.36 6.47 -31.46
N GLY A 508 -11.27 7.07 -32.22
CA GLY A 508 -11.09 7.30 -33.66
C GLY A 508 -9.81 8.09 -34.00
N LYS A 509 -9.34 8.97 -33.10
CA LYS A 509 -8.07 9.71 -33.26
C LYS A 509 -6.88 8.74 -33.37
N VAL A 510 -6.80 7.76 -32.47
CA VAL A 510 -5.72 6.77 -32.38
C VAL A 510 -5.86 5.72 -33.48
N ALA A 511 -7.07 5.23 -33.72
CA ALA A 511 -7.34 4.24 -34.75
C ALA A 511 -6.89 4.74 -36.13
N LYS A 512 -7.21 6.00 -36.46
CA LYS A 512 -6.75 6.65 -37.69
C LYS A 512 -5.23 6.81 -37.76
N ALA A 513 -4.58 7.14 -36.65
CA ALA A 513 -3.12 7.31 -36.59
C ALA A 513 -2.38 5.98 -36.77
N MET A 514 -2.94 4.88 -36.26
CA MET A 514 -2.39 3.53 -36.37
C MET A 514 -2.78 2.83 -37.68
N GLY A 515 -3.85 3.27 -38.34
CA GLY A 515 -4.40 2.60 -39.52
C GLY A 515 -5.13 1.28 -39.20
N LEU A 516 -5.69 1.16 -37.99
CA LEU A 516 -6.36 -0.04 -37.49
C LEU A 516 -7.87 0.17 -37.33
N GLY A 517 -8.61 -0.92 -37.13
CA GLY A 517 -10.03 -0.86 -36.76
C GLY A 517 -10.22 -0.25 -35.36
N LEU A 518 -11.41 0.30 -35.09
CA LEU A 518 -11.73 0.92 -33.81
C LEU A 518 -11.56 -0.05 -32.62
N LYS A 519 -12.21 -1.22 -32.70
CA LYS A 519 -12.16 -2.25 -31.65
C LYS A 519 -10.78 -2.89 -31.52
N GLU A 520 -10.10 -3.12 -32.64
CA GLU A 520 -8.71 -3.60 -32.66
C GLU A 520 -7.76 -2.61 -31.96
N THR A 521 -7.96 -1.31 -32.19
CA THR A 521 -7.19 -0.25 -31.49
C THR A 521 -7.48 -0.26 -30.00
N ALA A 522 -8.75 -0.34 -29.61
CA ALA A 522 -9.15 -0.41 -28.20
C ALA A 522 -8.59 -1.65 -27.49
N GLU A 523 -8.61 -2.83 -28.14
CA GLU A 523 -8.02 -4.06 -27.61
C GLU A 523 -6.50 -3.90 -27.45
N GLY A 524 -5.82 -3.26 -28.42
CA GLY A 524 -4.40 -2.92 -28.32
C GLY A 524 -4.07 -2.02 -27.13
N ILE A 525 -4.92 -1.02 -26.82
CA ILE A 525 -4.76 -0.15 -25.64
C ILE A 525 -4.88 -0.96 -24.35
N VAL A 526 -5.89 -1.83 -24.24
CA VAL A 526 -6.09 -2.70 -23.06
C VAL A 526 -4.93 -3.67 -22.89
N ASN A 527 -4.43 -4.26 -23.98
CA ASN A 527 -3.28 -5.15 -23.92
C ASN A 527 -2.01 -4.43 -23.44
N ILE A 528 -1.73 -3.21 -23.93
CA ILE A 528 -0.56 -2.44 -23.51
C ILE A 528 -0.65 -2.05 -22.04
N VAL A 529 -1.81 -1.59 -21.56
CA VAL A 529 -1.94 -1.24 -20.13
C VAL A 529 -1.81 -2.48 -19.24
N ASN A 530 -2.35 -3.63 -19.66
CA ASN A 530 -2.17 -4.90 -18.94
C ASN A 530 -0.70 -5.32 -18.87
N GLU A 531 0.07 -5.20 -19.96
CA GLU A 531 1.51 -5.49 -19.97
C GLU A 531 2.30 -4.55 -19.04
N ASN A 532 1.94 -3.27 -18.98
CA ASN A 532 2.56 -2.32 -18.04
C ASN A 532 2.30 -2.73 -16.58
N MET A 533 1.06 -3.12 -16.26
CA MET A 533 0.66 -3.56 -14.91
C MET A 533 1.28 -4.92 -14.55
N PHE A 534 1.40 -5.83 -15.52
CA PHE A 534 2.13 -7.09 -15.40
C PHE A 534 3.61 -6.86 -15.05
N GLY A 535 4.24 -5.85 -15.65
CA GLY A 535 5.59 -5.42 -15.27
C GLY A 535 5.71 -5.08 -13.77
N ALA A 536 4.73 -4.35 -13.21
CA ALA A 536 4.70 -4.03 -11.78
C ALA A 536 4.53 -5.27 -10.90
N LEU A 537 3.64 -6.19 -11.28
CA LEU A 537 3.45 -7.47 -10.57
C LEU A 537 4.74 -8.30 -10.54
N ARG A 538 5.53 -8.29 -11.63
CA ARG A 538 6.84 -8.97 -11.67
C ARG A 538 7.88 -8.35 -10.75
N LEU A 539 7.85 -7.02 -10.56
CA LEU A 539 8.76 -6.32 -9.65
C LEU A 539 8.56 -6.74 -8.18
N VAL A 540 7.32 -7.00 -7.77
CA VAL A 540 6.98 -7.42 -6.40
C VAL A 540 7.05 -8.93 -6.18
N SER A 541 7.13 -9.73 -7.25
CA SER A 541 7.15 -11.20 -7.19
C SER A 541 8.46 -11.79 -7.73
N VAL A 542 8.55 -11.97 -9.05
CA VAL A 542 9.66 -12.65 -9.74
C VAL A 542 11.02 -12.02 -9.43
N GLU A 543 11.10 -10.69 -9.44
CA GLU A 543 12.36 -9.99 -9.14
C GLU A 543 12.75 -10.04 -7.66
N GLN A 544 11.84 -10.49 -6.79
CA GLN A 544 12.09 -10.77 -5.38
C GLN A 544 12.31 -12.27 -5.09
N GLY A 545 12.36 -13.12 -6.12
CA GLY A 545 12.61 -14.56 -5.99
C GLY A 545 11.36 -15.41 -5.76
N TYR A 546 10.15 -14.90 -6.03
CA TYR A 546 8.88 -15.61 -5.85
C TYR A 546 8.33 -16.18 -7.15
N ASP A 547 7.68 -17.33 -7.06
CA ASP A 547 6.90 -17.91 -8.15
C ASP A 547 5.44 -17.44 -8.06
N PRO A 548 4.95 -16.60 -8.98
CA PRO A 548 3.57 -16.08 -8.94
C PRO A 548 2.48 -17.16 -8.92
N ARG A 549 2.80 -18.38 -9.37
CA ARG A 549 1.85 -19.50 -9.44
C ARG A 549 1.41 -20.01 -8.07
N ASP A 550 2.19 -19.72 -7.03
CA ASP A 550 1.88 -20.07 -5.65
C ASP A 550 0.93 -19.05 -4.97
N PHE A 551 0.54 -18.00 -5.70
CA PHE A 551 -0.24 -16.88 -5.17
C PHE A 551 -1.58 -16.74 -5.91
N ALA A 552 -2.64 -16.44 -5.16
CA ALA A 552 -3.90 -15.95 -5.73
C ALA A 552 -3.76 -14.47 -6.12
N LEU A 553 -4.42 -14.02 -7.19
CA LEU A 553 -4.41 -12.61 -7.58
C LEU A 553 -5.71 -11.93 -7.12
N VAL A 554 -5.62 -11.01 -6.17
CA VAL A 554 -6.77 -10.25 -5.67
C VAL A 554 -6.89 -8.93 -6.44
N GLY A 555 -7.93 -8.82 -7.27
CA GLY A 555 -8.19 -7.64 -8.08
C GLY A 555 -9.26 -6.74 -7.45
N PHE A 556 -8.90 -5.50 -7.13
CA PHE A 556 -9.79 -4.53 -6.52
C PHE A 556 -9.51 -3.10 -7.01
N GLY A 557 -10.17 -2.12 -6.39
CA GLY A 557 -10.31 -0.78 -6.94
C GLY A 557 -11.43 -0.71 -7.99
N GLY A 558 -11.82 0.50 -8.37
CA GLY A 558 -12.95 0.70 -9.29
C GLY A 558 -12.74 0.05 -10.66
N ALA A 559 -11.50 0.01 -11.17
CA ALA A 559 -11.16 -0.53 -12.48
C ALA A 559 -10.44 -1.89 -12.44
N GLY A 560 -9.97 -2.35 -11.27
CA GLY A 560 -9.20 -3.60 -11.17
C GLY A 560 -9.93 -4.83 -11.70
N PRO A 561 -11.21 -5.06 -11.35
CA PRO A 561 -11.93 -6.25 -11.79
C PRO A 561 -12.11 -6.39 -13.31
N LEU A 562 -11.95 -5.31 -14.10
CA LEU A 562 -11.95 -5.37 -15.57
C LEU A 562 -10.67 -5.98 -16.14
N HIS A 563 -9.55 -5.83 -15.43
CA HIS A 563 -8.22 -6.18 -15.90
C HIS A 563 -7.63 -7.42 -15.17
N ALA A 564 -8.16 -7.75 -13.99
CA ALA A 564 -7.63 -8.79 -13.11
C ALA A 564 -7.56 -10.18 -13.77
N ASN A 565 -8.59 -10.61 -14.53
CA ASN A 565 -8.55 -11.92 -15.20
C ASN A 565 -7.43 -11.98 -16.26
N ALA A 566 -7.19 -10.90 -17.00
CA ALA A 566 -6.11 -10.83 -17.99
C ALA A 566 -4.74 -10.91 -17.30
N LEU A 567 -4.56 -10.22 -16.16
CA LEU A 567 -3.33 -10.29 -15.36
C LEU A 567 -3.13 -11.67 -14.74
N GLY A 568 -4.19 -12.33 -14.27
CA GLY A 568 -4.11 -13.72 -13.80
C GLY A 568 -3.61 -14.68 -14.88
N LYS A 569 -4.03 -14.47 -16.14
CA LYS A 569 -3.53 -15.23 -17.31
C LYS A 569 -2.05 -14.94 -17.60
N LEU A 570 -1.61 -13.68 -17.50
CA LEU A 570 -0.20 -13.30 -17.73
C LEU A 570 0.73 -13.82 -16.63
N MET A 571 0.30 -13.78 -15.37
CA MET A 571 1.06 -14.26 -14.21
C MET A 571 0.95 -15.78 -13.99
N ASN A 572 -0.08 -16.41 -14.53
CA ASN A 572 -0.52 -17.76 -14.17
C ASN A 572 -0.80 -17.92 -12.65
N SER A 573 -1.39 -16.89 -12.06
CA SER A 573 -1.77 -16.81 -10.65
C SER A 573 -3.26 -17.06 -10.50
N TRP A 574 -3.62 -18.12 -9.76
CA TRP A 574 -5.00 -18.59 -9.66
C TRP A 574 -5.37 -18.97 -8.21
N PRO A 575 -6.63 -18.75 -7.78
CA PRO A 575 -7.67 -18.03 -8.52
C PRO A 575 -7.35 -16.55 -8.66
N VAL A 576 -8.00 -15.91 -9.65
CA VAL A 576 -8.19 -14.47 -9.60
C VAL A 576 -9.41 -14.21 -8.72
N MET A 577 -9.24 -13.50 -7.63
CA MET A 577 -10.26 -13.22 -6.63
C MET A 577 -10.75 -11.78 -6.77
N ILE A 578 -12.06 -11.59 -6.93
CA ILE A 578 -12.71 -10.28 -6.90
C ILE A 578 -13.61 -10.18 -5.66
N PRO A 579 -13.22 -9.39 -4.64
CA PRO A 579 -14.00 -9.24 -3.42
C PRO A 579 -15.31 -8.47 -3.66
N PRO A 580 -16.30 -8.59 -2.75
CA PRO A 580 -17.48 -7.75 -2.76
C PRO A 580 -17.11 -6.30 -2.45
N GLY A 581 -17.68 -5.34 -3.17
CA GLY A 581 -17.34 -3.92 -3.00
C GLY A 581 -15.86 -3.63 -3.26
N PRO A 582 -15.28 -4.05 -4.40
CA PRO A 582 -13.85 -3.90 -4.67
C PRO A 582 -13.40 -2.43 -4.70
N GLY A 583 -14.30 -1.50 -4.99
CA GLY A 583 -14.04 -0.05 -5.01
C GLY A 583 -14.01 0.61 -3.63
N VAL A 584 -14.37 -0.11 -2.56
CA VAL A 584 -14.33 0.36 -1.16
C VAL A 584 -13.45 -0.52 -0.26
N LEU A 585 -12.60 -1.37 -0.85
CA LEU A 585 -11.79 -2.32 -0.10
C LEU A 585 -10.79 -1.65 0.87
N CYS A 586 -10.34 -0.41 0.57
CA CYS A 586 -9.51 0.35 1.50
C CYS A 586 -10.22 0.60 2.84
N ALA A 587 -11.51 0.97 2.79
CA ALA A 587 -12.33 1.15 3.99
C ALA A 587 -12.57 -0.18 4.74
N TYR A 588 -12.57 -1.32 4.05
CA TYR A 588 -12.54 -2.65 4.70
C TYR A 588 -11.23 -2.87 5.46
N GLY A 589 -10.09 -2.56 4.85
CA GLY A 589 -8.80 -2.61 5.52
C GLY A 589 -8.78 -1.74 6.76
N ASP A 590 -9.19 -0.48 6.64
CA ASP A 590 -9.28 0.45 7.77
C ASP A 590 -10.15 -0.15 8.88
N ALA A 591 -11.32 -0.67 8.53
CA ALA A 591 -12.27 -1.21 9.49
C ALA A 591 -11.76 -2.48 10.21
N THR A 592 -10.88 -3.25 9.59
CA THR A 592 -10.46 -4.58 10.06
C THR A 592 -9.01 -4.65 10.54
N THR A 593 -8.23 -3.61 10.29
CA THR A 593 -6.84 -3.48 10.72
C THR A 593 -6.72 -3.42 12.24
N ARG A 594 -5.60 -3.92 12.76
CA ARG A 594 -5.26 -3.93 14.17
C ARG A 594 -4.34 -2.78 14.55
N VAL A 595 -4.48 -2.32 15.80
CA VAL A 595 -3.50 -1.45 16.44
C VAL A 595 -2.16 -2.17 16.53
N ARG A 596 -1.09 -1.46 16.23
CA ARG A 596 0.26 -1.97 16.40
C ARG A 596 1.26 -0.85 16.56
N ASP A 597 2.35 -1.18 17.21
CA ASP A 597 3.50 -0.30 17.33
C ASP A 597 4.80 -1.09 17.23
N GLU A 598 5.89 -0.38 16.97
CA GLU A 598 7.21 -0.96 16.90
C GLU A 598 8.24 -0.11 17.64
N ALA A 599 9.19 -0.78 18.26
CA ALA A 599 10.37 -0.14 18.82
C ALA A 599 11.62 -0.79 18.21
N SER A 600 12.61 0.02 17.86
CA SER A 600 13.85 -0.44 17.26
C SER A 600 15.07 0.20 17.88
N ARG A 601 16.21 -0.47 17.73
CA ARG A 601 17.51 0.01 18.16
C ARG A 601 18.60 -0.49 17.21
N THR A 602 19.49 0.40 16.79
CA THR A 602 20.74 -0.02 16.16
C THR A 602 21.64 -0.72 17.18
N PHE A 603 22.08 -1.93 16.84
CA PHE A 603 22.97 -2.76 17.66
C PHE A 603 23.97 -3.48 16.77
N VAL A 604 25.04 -2.76 16.39
CA VAL A 604 26.07 -3.30 15.49
C VAL A 604 27.05 -4.18 16.26
N ARG A 605 26.88 -5.50 16.20
CA ARG A 605 27.73 -6.51 16.84
C ARG A 605 27.84 -7.76 15.99
N LYS A 606 29.04 -8.34 15.91
CA LYS A 606 29.18 -9.68 15.34
C LYS A 606 28.59 -10.72 16.29
N PHE A 607 28.16 -11.85 15.74
CA PHE A 607 27.65 -12.96 16.56
C PHE A 607 28.68 -13.46 17.57
N GLU A 608 29.97 -13.43 17.23
CA GLU A 608 31.07 -13.84 18.11
C GLU A 608 31.32 -12.87 19.30
N ASP A 609 30.82 -11.64 19.20
CA ASP A 609 31.07 -10.56 20.17
C ASP A 609 29.86 -10.28 21.08
N THR A 610 28.80 -11.09 21.00
CA THR A 610 27.55 -10.94 21.78
C THR A 610 27.01 -12.31 22.21
N SER A 611 25.89 -12.33 22.93
CA SER A 611 25.24 -13.55 23.40
C SER A 611 23.74 -13.52 23.18
N ASP A 612 23.11 -14.69 23.06
CA ASP A 612 21.65 -14.82 22.94
C ASP A 612 20.91 -14.09 24.08
N ASN A 613 21.47 -14.10 25.29
CA ASN A 613 20.85 -13.44 26.46
C ASN A 613 20.88 -11.91 26.35
N GLU A 614 21.97 -11.35 25.83
CA GLU A 614 22.09 -9.90 25.65
C GLU A 614 21.09 -9.42 24.60
N VAL A 615 21.05 -10.08 23.44
CA VAL A 615 20.13 -9.74 22.35
C VAL A 615 18.67 -9.97 22.76
N ARG A 616 18.37 -11.07 23.46
CA ARG A 616 17.04 -11.32 24.05
C ARG A 616 16.62 -10.18 24.97
N GLY A 617 17.50 -9.74 25.88
CA GLY A 617 17.19 -8.65 26.80
C GLY A 617 16.83 -7.35 26.07
N ILE A 618 17.55 -7.02 24.99
CA ILE A 618 17.24 -5.85 24.16
C ILE A 618 15.89 -6.03 23.43
N LEU A 619 15.63 -7.20 22.85
CA LEU A 619 14.36 -7.48 22.16
C LEU A 619 13.15 -7.42 23.11
N GLU A 620 13.30 -7.89 24.34
CA GLU A 620 12.28 -7.81 25.40
C GLU A 620 12.06 -6.36 25.86
N GLU A 621 13.11 -5.55 26.01
CA GLU A 621 13.00 -4.10 26.31
C GLU A 621 12.26 -3.33 25.20
N LEU A 622 12.58 -3.62 23.94
CA LEU A 622 11.89 -3.04 22.79
C LEU A 622 10.42 -3.48 22.74
N ALA A 623 10.14 -4.76 23.02
CA ALA A 623 8.77 -5.25 23.08
C ALA A 623 7.97 -4.56 24.18
N GLU A 624 8.55 -4.37 25.36
CA GLU A 624 7.88 -3.68 26.46
C GLU A 624 7.60 -2.21 26.12
N THR A 625 8.52 -1.55 25.41
CA THR A 625 8.35 -0.17 24.94
C THR A 625 7.15 -0.06 23.99
N ALA A 626 7.11 -0.88 22.93
CA ALA A 626 6.02 -0.88 21.96
C ALA A 626 4.68 -1.31 22.59
N ALA A 627 4.72 -2.27 23.52
CA ALA A 627 3.53 -2.71 24.25
C ALA A 627 2.96 -1.62 25.18
N GLY A 628 3.82 -0.77 25.75
CA GLY A 628 3.42 0.41 26.52
C GLY A 628 2.58 1.40 25.71
N THR A 629 2.89 1.59 24.42
CA THR A 629 2.05 2.37 23.51
C THR A 629 0.66 1.76 23.39
N LEU A 630 0.59 0.44 23.14
CA LEU A 630 -0.68 -0.28 22.99
C LEU A 630 -1.53 -0.26 24.27
N ASP A 631 -0.90 -0.28 25.46
CA ASP A 631 -1.61 -0.12 26.73
C ASP A 631 -2.31 1.24 26.83
N HIS A 632 -1.62 2.31 26.39
CA HIS A 632 -2.18 3.65 26.37
C HIS A 632 -3.37 3.76 25.39
N GLU A 633 -3.33 2.97 24.32
CA GLU A 633 -4.41 2.85 23.34
C GLU A 633 -5.54 1.89 23.78
N GLY A 634 -5.45 1.34 24.99
CA GLY A 634 -6.50 0.51 25.58
C GLY A 634 -6.50 -0.95 25.11
N VAL A 635 -5.40 -1.44 24.53
CA VAL A 635 -5.25 -2.84 24.12
C VAL A 635 -4.71 -3.68 25.29
N PRO A 636 -5.48 -4.64 25.84
CA PRO A 636 -5.02 -5.45 26.97
C PRO A 636 -3.80 -6.29 26.63
N ARG A 637 -2.83 -6.42 27.56
CA ARG A 637 -1.61 -7.23 27.38
C ARG A 637 -1.87 -8.68 26.96
N GLY A 638 -2.95 -9.30 27.44
CA GLY A 638 -3.33 -10.67 27.05
C GLY A 638 -3.79 -10.81 25.60
N ASP A 639 -4.13 -9.69 24.95
CA ASP A 639 -4.55 -9.61 23.54
C ASP A 639 -3.40 -9.12 22.63
N GLN A 640 -2.21 -8.90 23.17
CA GLN A 640 -1.04 -8.44 22.42
C GLN A 640 -0.18 -9.62 21.97
N THR A 641 0.37 -9.53 20.76
CA THR A 641 1.35 -10.50 20.22
C THR A 641 2.62 -9.77 19.78
N THR A 642 3.76 -10.44 19.91
CA THR A 642 5.07 -9.85 19.61
C THR A 642 5.78 -10.64 18.51
N LEU A 643 6.31 -9.92 17.52
CA LEU A 643 7.22 -10.43 16.50
C LEU A 643 8.56 -9.68 16.62
N TYR A 644 9.66 -10.42 16.59
CA TYR A 644 11.00 -9.84 16.53
C TYR A 644 11.50 -9.78 15.10
N GLN A 645 12.19 -8.69 14.80
CA GLN A 645 12.86 -8.44 13.55
C GLN A 645 14.33 -8.13 13.79
N ILE A 646 15.19 -8.94 13.17
CA ILE A 646 16.63 -8.87 13.34
C ILE A 646 17.25 -8.56 11.97
N ASP A 647 17.77 -7.36 11.80
CA ASP A 647 18.52 -7.00 10.60
C ASP A 647 19.92 -7.60 10.70
N LEU A 648 20.22 -8.48 9.74
CA LEU A 648 21.49 -9.20 9.64
C LEU A 648 22.21 -8.86 8.35
N ARG A 649 23.53 -8.91 8.41
CA ARG A 649 24.41 -8.88 7.24
C ARG A 649 25.60 -9.81 7.45
N TYR A 650 26.26 -10.20 6.37
CA TYR A 650 27.58 -10.81 6.51
C TYR A 650 28.60 -9.75 6.97
N ALA A 651 29.52 -10.14 7.84
CA ALA A 651 30.53 -9.25 8.36
C ALA A 651 31.33 -8.57 7.22
N GLY A 652 31.40 -7.24 7.25
CA GLY A 652 32.06 -6.42 6.23
C GLY A 652 31.21 -6.10 4.99
N GLN A 653 29.98 -6.61 4.89
CA GLN A 653 29.03 -6.16 3.88
C GLN A 653 28.24 -4.92 4.34
N ALA A 654 27.69 -4.20 3.37
CA ALA A 654 26.78 -3.09 3.62
C ALA A 654 25.30 -3.48 3.48
N MET A 655 25.00 -4.50 2.68
CA MET A 655 23.63 -4.97 2.43
C MET A 655 23.14 -5.82 3.60
N GLN A 656 21.90 -5.59 4.02
CA GLN A 656 21.26 -6.28 5.14
C GLN A 656 19.96 -6.95 4.68
N LEU A 657 19.58 -8.02 5.38
CA LEU A 657 18.28 -8.68 5.27
C LEU A 657 17.66 -8.75 6.67
N THR A 658 16.35 -8.56 6.76
CA THR A 658 15.59 -8.66 8.01
C THR A 658 15.09 -10.08 8.19
N VAL A 659 15.37 -10.69 9.34
CA VAL A 659 14.85 -12.01 9.73
C VAL A 659 13.73 -11.84 10.74
N ASP A 660 12.56 -12.40 10.43
CA ASP A 660 11.41 -12.47 11.32
C ASP A 660 11.52 -13.69 12.26
N MET A 661 11.30 -13.47 13.55
CA MET A 661 11.31 -14.51 14.58
C MET A 661 10.25 -14.26 15.65
N THR A 662 9.52 -15.28 16.06
CA THR A 662 8.68 -15.21 17.26
C THR A 662 9.54 -15.23 18.53
N SER A 663 8.94 -14.86 19.66
CA SER A 663 9.62 -14.97 20.96
C SER A 663 10.05 -16.41 21.27
N ASP A 664 9.26 -17.41 20.84
CA ASP A 664 9.56 -18.83 20.99
C ASP A 664 10.67 -19.30 20.03
N ASP A 665 10.68 -18.82 18.78
CA ASP A 665 11.76 -19.10 17.82
C ASP A 665 13.11 -18.65 18.38
N TYR A 666 13.17 -17.39 18.86
CA TYR A 666 14.39 -16.84 19.45
C TYR A 666 14.68 -17.47 20.81
N GLY A 667 13.64 -17.77 21.58
CA GLY A 667 13.61 -18.61 22.78
C GLY A 667 14.45 -19.86 22.68
N SER A 668 14.17 -20.65 21.65
CA SER A 668 14.72 -21.98 21.46
C SER A 668 15.99 -22.01 20.61
N GLY A 669 16.09 -21.16 19.58
CA GLY A 669 17.16 -21.21 18.57
C GLY A 669 18.20 -20.10 18.65
N GLY A 670 17.90 -18.99 19.33
CA GLY A 670 18.81 -17.84 19.50
C GLY A 670 19.40 -17.31 18.18
N LEU A 671 20.63 -16.81 18.25
CA LEU A 671 21.37 -16.29 17.09
C LEU A 671 21.63 -17.36 16.01
N ALA A 672 21.75 -18.63 16.39
CA ALA A 672 22.01 -19.72 15.43
C ALA A 672 20.83 -19.91 14.46
N GLU A 673 19.59 -19.88 14.97
CA GLU A 673 18.39 -19.95 14.12
C GLU A 673 18.24 -18.68 13.27
N ALA A 674 18.52 -17.50 13.83
CA ALA A 674 18.51 -16.24 13.08
C ALA A 674 19.48 -16.29 11.87
N GLY A 675 20.71 -16.77 12.08
CA GLY A 675 21.72 -16.91 11.03
C GLY A 675 21.32 -17.95 9.96
N LYS A 676 20.65 -19.05 10.37
CA LYS A 676 20.13 -20.06 9.43
C LYS A 676 19.04 -19.48 8.53
N ARG A 677 18.06 -18.77 9.10
CA ARG A 677 16.99 -18.10 8.33
C ARG A 677 17.57 -17.07 7.38
N PHE A 678 18.52 -16.26 7.84
CA PHE A 678 19.25 -15.31 7.00
C PHE A 678 19.93 -15.97 5.78
N ASN A 679 20.65 -17.07 5.99
CA ASN A 679 21.31 -17.78 4.90
C ASN A 679 20.30 -18.33 3.87
N ALA A 680 19.18 -18.89 4.33
CA ALA A 680 18.12 -19.37 3.45
C ALA A 680 17.50 -18.23 2.61
N MET A 681 17.23 -17.08 3.22
CA MET A 681 16.75 -15.89 2.51
C MET A 681 17.78 -15.38 1.48
N HIS A 682 19.06 -15.40 1.84
CA HIS A 682 20.13 -14.99 0.94
C HIS A 682 20.27 -15.96 -0.26
N GLU A 683 20.11 -17.27 -0.05
CA GLU A 683 20.06 -18.26 -1.12
C GLU A 683 18.84 -18.07 -2.04
N GLN A 684 17.67 -17.79 -1.46
CA GLN A 684 16.46 -17.52 -2.24
C GLN A 684 16.62 -16.28 -3.13
N MET A 685 17.14 -15.16 -2.58
CA MET A 685 17.26 -13.90 -3.31
C MET A 685 18.46 -13.86 -4.27
N PHE A 686 19.59 -14.46 -3.88
CA PHE A 686 20.86 -14.28 -4.58
C PHE A 686 21.47 -15.58 -5.11
N THR A 687 20.86 -16.75 -4.86
CA THR A 687 21.31 -18.10 -5.29
C THR A 687 22.58 -18.64 -4.60
N PHE A 688 23.04 -18.01 -3.53
CA PHE A 688 24.18 -18.49 -2.72
C PHE A 688 24.06 -18.04 -1.26
N ALA A 689 24.84 -18.62 -0.36
CA ALA A 689 25.14 -18.09 0.98
C ALA A 689 26.67 -18.01 1.15
N LEU A 690 27.14 -17.14 2.06
CA LEU A 690 28.57 -16.99 2.36
C LEU A 690 28.93 -17.70 3.66
N GLU A 691 30.15 -18.24 3.73
CA GLU A 691 30.70 -18.86 4.93
C GLU A 691 31.27 -17.84 5.94
N THR A 692 31.16 -16.54 5.65
CA THR A 692 31.59 -15.47 6.55
C THR A 692 30.63 -15.34 7.74
N GLY A 693 31.15 -14.89 8.89
CA GLY A 693 30.32 -14.67 10.07
C GLY A 693 29.24 -13.59 9.87
N HIS A 694 28.19 -13.68 10.67
CA HIS A 694 27.06 -12.73 10.68
C HIS A 694 27.31 -11.56 11.62
N GLU A 695 26.72 -10.42 11.27
CA GLU A 695 26.71 -9.20 12.07
C GLU A 695 25.27 -8.72 12.24
N LEU A 696 24.87 -8.51 13.50
CA LEU A 696 23.66 -7.80 13.88
C LEU A 696 23.80 -6.34 13.48
N TYR A 697 22.74 -5.76 12.96
CA TYR A 697 22.71 -4.36 12.57
C TYR A 697 21.65 -3.57 13.34
N ASN A 698 20.38 -3.96 13.23
CA ASN A 698 19.28 -3.42 14.02
C ASN A 698 18.49 -4.56 14.67
N LEU A 699 17.92 -4.25 15.83
CA LEU A 699 16.96 -5.09 16.54
C LEU A 699 15.64 -4.34 16.61
N ARG A 700 14.53 -5.05 16.41
CA ARG A 700 13.19 -4.48 16.46
C ARG A 700 12.21 -5.46 17.09
N ALA A 701 11.27 -4.93 17.85
CA ALA A 701 10.09 -5.64 18.31
C ALA A 701 8.84 -4.94 17.77
N LEU A 702 7.96 -5.72 17.16
CA LEU A 702 6.65 -5.29 16.70
C LEU A 702 5.61 -5.89 17.63
N VAL A 703 4.78 -5.04 18.23
CA VAL A 703 3.70 -5.47 19.12
C VAL A 703 2.38 -5.05 18.50
N GLN A 704 1.45 -5.99 18.43
CA GLN A 704 0.16 -5.79 17.76
C GLN A 704 -0.96 -6.36 18.61
N GLY A 705 -2.10 -5.67 18.59
CA GLY A 705 -3.31 -6.13 19.25
C GLY A 705 -3.97 -7.31 18.54
N ARG A 706 -5.06 -7.81 19.13
CA ARG A 706 -5.83 -8.92 18.57
C ARG A 706 -6.40 -8.56 17.20
N GLU A 707 -6.44 -9.55 16.31
CA GLU A 707 -7.20 -9.42 15.07
C GLU A 707 -8.68 -9.12 15.34
N SER A 708 -9.31 -8.40 14.41
CA SER A 708 -10.74 -8.13 14.50
C SER A 708 -11.53 -9.44 14.54
N SER A 709 -12.50 -9.53 15.45
CA SER A 709 -13.45 -10.65 15.47
C SER A 709 -14.51 -10.55 14.38
N ALA A 710 -14.57 -9.41 13.66
CA ALA A 710 -15.48 -9.23 12.55
C ALA A 710 -15.24 -10.30 11.49
N LYS A 711 -16.32 -11.02 11.14
CA LYS A 711 -16.33 -11.98 10.05
C LYS A 711 -17.01 -11.36 8.84
N ALA A 712 -16.63 -11.80 7.66
CA ALA A 712 -17.36 -11.45 6.45
C ALA A 712 -18.78 -12.04 6.51
N GLU A 713 -19.74 -11.30 5.96
CA GLU A 713 -21.10 -11.80 5.77
C GLU A 713 -21.06 -13.10 4.95
N THR A 714 -21.80 -14.11 5.39
CA THR A 714 -21.93 -15.36 4.66
C THR A 714 -23.17 -15.32 3.78
N LEU A 715 -22.98 -15.50 2.47
CA LEU A 715 -24.10 -15.55 1.53
C LEU A 715 -24.91 -16.83 1.70
N ALA A 716 -26.21 -16.73 1.38
CA ALA A 716 -27.06 -17.91 1.27
C ALA A 716 -26.53 -18.87 0.19
N THR A 717 -26.56 -20.16 0.49
CA THR A 717 -26.17 -21.20 -0.47
C THR A 717 -27.23 -21.34 -1.56
N GLY A 718 -26.83 -21.08 -2.81
CA GLY A 718 -27.61 -21.36 -4.00
C GLY A 718 -27.22 -22.72 -4.59
N GLY A 719 -27.34 -22.88 -5.91
CA GLY A 719 -26.71 -23.98 -6.63
C GLY A 719 -25.61 -23.46 -7.55
N ALA A 720 -25.19 -24.28 -8.51
CA ALA A 720 -24.24 -23.86 -9.55
C ALA A 720 -24.84 -22.85 -10.55
N ASP A 721 -26.16 -22.81 -10.71
CA ASP A 721 -26.83 -22.00 -11.75
C ASP A 721 -26.91 -20.51 -11.38
N PRO A 722 -26.27 -19.59 -12.14
CA PRO A 722 -26.34 -18.15 -11.92
C PRO A 722 -27.50 -17.47 -12.67
N SER A 723 -28.38 -18.22 -13.34
CA SER A 723 -29.38 -17.67 -14.29
C SER A 723 -30.32 -16.64 -13.68
N ALA A 724 -30.62 -16.74 -12.37
CA ALA A 724 -31.45 -15.78 -11.66
C ALA A 724 -30.82 -14.38 -11.55
N ALA A 725 -29.49 -14.28 -11.64
CA ALA A 725 -28.76 -13.01 -11.62
C ALA A 725 -28.54 -12.41 -13.02
N ALA A 726 -28.73 -13.19 -14.09
CA ALA A 726 -28.56 -12.72 -15.45
C ALA A 726 -29.73 -11.82 -15.87
N TYR A 727 -29.45 -10.58 -16.27
CA TYR A 727 -30.50 -9.62 -16.64
C TYR A 727 -30.38 -9.04 -18.05
N MET A 728 -29.25 -9.23 -18.74
CA MET A 728 -29.04 -8.70 -20.09
C MET A 728 -28.05 -9.56 -20.91
N ASP A 729 -28.35 -9.74 -22.20
CA ASP A 729 -27.39 -10.25 -23.19
C ASP A 729 -26.59 -9.10 -23.79
N THR A 730 -25.31 -9.32 -24.06
CA THR A 730 -24.40 -8.31 -24.64
C THR A 730 -23.37 -8.97 -25.58
N SER A 731 -22.49 -8.16 -26.17
CA SER A 731 -21.34 -8.60 -26.94
C SER A 731 -20.08 -7.95 -26.39
N VAL A 732 -19.02 -8.74 -26.24
CA VAL A 732 -17.68 -8.24 -25.90
C VAL A 732 -16.72 -8.53 -27.04
N TYR A 733 -15.83 -7.60 -27.36
CA TYR A 733 -14.79 -7.81 -28.36
C TYR A 733 -13.50 -8.27 -27.69
N VAL A 734 -13.10 -9.52 -27.96
CA VAL A 734 -11.95 -10.15 -27.30
C VAL A 734 -11.34 -11.21 -28.21
N GLU A 735 -10.00 -11.23 -28.26
CA GLU A 735 -9.21 -12.04 -29.18
C GLU A 735 -9.57 -11.75 -30.65
N GLY A 736 -9.70 -10.46 -30.99
CA GLY A 736 -9.94 -10.00 -32.36
C GLY A 736 -11.36 -10.22 -32.90
N GLN A 737 -12.31 -10.66 -32.08
CA GLN A 737 -13.68 -10.97 -32.50
C GLN A 737 -14.75 -10.62 -31.46
N ASP A 738 -15.95 -10.28 -31.94
CA ASP A 738 -17.14 -10.13 -31.11
C ASP A 738 -17.63 -11.50 -30.61
N ARG A 739 -17.84 -11.62 -29.30
CA ARG A 739 -18.34 -12.83 -28.64
C ARG A 739 -19.60 -12.52 -27.83
N PRO A 740 -20.62 -13.38 -27.90
CA PRO A 740 -21.82 -13.23 -27.08
C PRO A 740 -21.47 -13.39 -25.60
N ALA A 741 -21.95 -12.48 -24.76
CA ALA A 741 -21.74 -12.48 -23.32
C ALA A 741 -23.05 -12.17 -22.59
N LYS A 742 -23.05 -12.39 -21.27
CA LYS A 742 -24.18 -12.06 -20.39
C LYS A 742 -23.75 -11.09 -19.31
N ILE A 743 -24.67 -10.24 -18.88
CA ILE A 743 -24.50 -9.34 -17.74
C ILE A 743 -25.28 -9.89 -16.55
N TYR A 744 -24.59 -10.00 -15.41
CA TYR A 744 -25.11 -10.50 -14.16
C TYR A 744 -25.10 -9.40 -13.10
N ASP A 745 -26.17 -9.31 -12.32
CA ASP A 745 -26.24 -8.46 -11.13
C ASP A 745 -25.59 -9.20 -9.96
N ARG A 746 -24.49 -8.65 -9.42
CA ARG A 746 -23.77 -9.26 -8.31
C ARG A 746 -24.67 -9.50 -7.09
N ALA A 747 -25.61 -8.59 -6.81
CA ALA A 747 -26.45 -8.67 -5.61
C ALA A 747 -27.42 -9.87 -5.62
N LEU A 748 -27.65 -10.47 -6.79
CA LEU A 748 -28.51 -11.65 -6.97
C LEU A 748 -27.73 -12.96 -7.00
N LEU A 749 -26.40 -12.91 -7.02
CA LEU A 749 -25.56 -14.10 -6.99
C LEU A 749 -25.51 -14.70 -5.58
N GLN A 750 -25.48 -16.02 -5.52
CA GLN A 750 -25.47 -16.80 -4.28
C GLN A 750 -24.20 -17.65 -4.18
N ALA A 751 -23.83 -18.03 -2.96
CA ALA A 751 -22.69 -18.93 -2.75
C ALA A 751 -22.90 -20.25 -3.53
N GLY A 752 -21.87 -20.65 -4.27
CA GLY A 752 -21.86 -21.82 -5.16
C GLY A 752 -22.22 -21.54 -6.62
N ASN A 753 -22.74 -20.35 -6.97
CA ASN A 753 -23.01 -19.99 -8.35
C ASN A 753 -21.72 -20.00 -9.20
N ARG A 754 -21.84 -20.46 -10.45
CA ARG A 754 -20.74 -20.55 -11.43
C ARG A 754 -21.09 -19.72 -12.65
N VAL A 755 -20.37 -18.63 -12.87
CA VAL A 755 -20.59 -17.68 -13.96
C VAL A 755 -19.63 -18.01 -15.12
N PRO A 756 -20.12 -18.60 -16.23
CA PRO A 756 -19.26 -18.96 -17.35
C PRO A 756 -18.88 -17.73 -18.18
N GLY A 757 -17.60 -17.59 -18.50
CA GLY A 757 -17.09 -16.55 -19.39
C GLY A 757 -17.35 -16.84 -20.88
N PRO A 758 -17.46 -15.81 -21.75
CA PRO A 758 -17.35 -14.39 -21.44
C PRO A 758 -18.59 -13.84 -20.71
N ALA A 759 -18.36 -13.12 -19.62
CA ALA A 759 -19.42 -12.54 -18.81
C ALA A 759 -18.97 -11.23 -18.16
N ILE A 760 -19.96 -10.38 -17.86
CA ILE A 760 -19.78 -9.14 -17.11
C ILE A 760 -20.60 -9.26 -15.84
N VAL A 761 -19.99 -9.03 -14.68
CA VAL A 761 -20.69 -8.97 -13.39
C VAL A 761 -20.65 -7.53 -12.90
N THR A 762 -21.82 -6.90 -12.77
CA THR A 762 -21.96 -5.51 -12.37
C THR A 762 -22.31 -5.40 -10.90
N GLU A 763 -21.66 -4.45 -10.21
CA GLU A 763 -22.02 -3.99 -8.86
C GLU A 763 -21.94 -2.46 -8.81
N MET A 764 -22.31 -1.86 -7.68
CA MET A 764 -22.47 -0.39 -7.58
C MET A 764 -21.18 0.39 -7.85
N ASP A 765 -20.04 -0.15 -7.40
CA ASP A 765 -18.74 0.52 -7.34
C ASP A 765 -17.72 -0.05 -8.35
N SER A 766 -18.03 -1.15 -9.04
CA SER A 766 -17.14 -1.75 -10.04
C SER A 766 -17.85 -2.65 -11.06
N THR A 767 -17.09 -3.13 -12.05
CA THR A 767 -17.54 -4.08 -13.08
C THR A 767 -16.46 -5.13 -13.27
N THR A 768 -16.83 -6.40 -13.11
CA THR A 768 -15.92 -7.54 -13.28
C THR A 768 -16.06 -8.14 -14.67
N LEU A 769 -14.92 -8.37 -15.34
CA LEU A 769 -14.87 -9.10 -16.61
C LEU A 769 -14.36 -10.53 -16.39
N ILE A 770 -15.18 -11.52 -16.75
CA ILE A 770 -14.76 -12.92 -16.84
C ILE A 770 -14.50 -13.22 -18.31
N LEU A 771 -13.25 -13.53 -18.66
CA LEU A 771 -12.82 -13.75 -20.03
C LEU A 771 -13.33 -15.08 -20.60
N PRO A 772 -13.39 -15.24 -21.93
CA PRO A 772 -13.65 -16.54 -22.55
C PRO A 772 -12.70 -17.62 -22.03
N GLY A 773 -13.21 -18.84 -21.86
CA GLY A 773 -12.42 -19.97 -21.36
C GLY A 773 -12.13 -19.91 -19.85
N HIS A 774 -12.81 -19.03 -19.11
CA HIS A 774 -12.75 -18.93 -17.66
C HIS A 774 -14.14 -19.04 -17.04
N GLU A 775 -14.20 -19.39 -15.76
CA GLU A 775 -15.43 -19.46 -14.96
C GLU A 775 -15.18 -18.77 -13.61
N GLY A 776 -16.14 -17.95 -13.17
CA GLY A 776 -16.15 -17.33 -11.85
C GLY A 776 -17.05 -18.10 -10.89
N GLU A 777 -16.48 -18.66 -9.83
CA GLU A 777 -17.25 -19.31 -8.75
C GLU A 777 -17.47 -18.32 -7.59
N ILE A 778 -18.72 -18.24 -7.10
CA ILE A 778 -19.06 -17.40 -5.95
C ILE A 778 -18.82 -18.21 -4.67
N ASP A 779 -17.90 -17.75 -3.83
CA ASP A 779 -17.61 -18.43 -2.57
C ASP A 779 -18.63 -18.07 -1.46
N ALA A 780 -18.41 -18.60 -0.25
CA ALA A 780 -19.31 -18.41 0.88
C ALA A 780 -19.36 -16.95 1.38
N VAL A 781 -18.30 -16.17 1.17
CA VAL A 781 -18.18 -14.77 1.62
C VAL A 781 -18.40 -13.79 0.46
N GLY A 782 -18.84 -14.29 -0.69
CA GLY A 782 -19.25 -13.49 -1.84
C GLY A 782 -18.12 -13.06 -2.76
N ASN A 783 -16.91 -13.60 -2.66
CA ASN A 783 -15.86 -13.37 -3.65
C ASN A 783 -16.20 -14.07 -4.97
N ILE A 784 -15.82 -13.47 -6.08
CA ILE A 784 -15.80 -14.13 -7.39
C ILE A 784 -14.40 -14.74 -7.58
N LEU A 785 -14.31 -16.08 -7.57
CA LEU A 785 -13.08 -16.83 -7.77
C LEU A 785 -12.99 -17.30 -9.23
N ILE A 786 -12.28 -16.55 -10.05
CA ILE A 786 -12.12 -16.79 -11.48
C ILE A 786 -10.97 -17.76 -11.73
N ARG A 787 -11.23 -18.82 -12.51
CA ARG A 787 -10.23 -19.83 -12.93
C ARG A 787 -10.38 -20.17 -14.42
N PRO A 788 -9.33 -20.70 -15.07
CA PRO A 788 -9.45 -21.30 -16.39
C PRO A 788 -10.42 -22.50 -16.35
N VAL A 789 -11.17 -22.68 -17.43
CA VAL A 789 -12.01 -23.88 -17.64
C VAL A 789 -11.10 -24.99 -18.17
N GLY A 790 -10.88 -26.04 -17.38
CA GLY A 790 -10.05 -27.18 -17.76
C GLY A 790 -9.46 -27.92 -16.59
#